data_AF-A0A8B8BA92-F1
#
_entry.id   AF-A0A8B8BA92-F1
#
_cell.length_a   1.000
_cell.length_b   1.000
_cell.length_c   1.000
_cell.angle_alpha   90.00
_cell.angle_beta   90.00
_cell.angle_gamma   90.00
#
_symmetry.space_group_name_H-M   'P 1'
#
loop_
_entity.id
_entity.type
_entity.pdbx_description
1 polymer ?
#
loop_
_entity_poly.entity_id
_entity_poly.type
_entity_poly.pdbx_seq_one_letter_code
_entity_poly.pdbx_strand_id
1 'polypeptide(L)'
;MRTKHVLFLFIIIGAISFSKENETENSLLTGDTSQKVSRVLQEILNRESLVRFSMTQKIQVLMLDAAESKKKTDMLFEKFQTVTREIQSLKDENQKQSEEISHLREGQVNLNKIIYQFQTNQSDGRTELQSHREDYHKFALLVNETLKDLQYNQSSANIRLMDFKEQSGILMNNLRSSTKELEVENQKQKEDITEVMNTLKNLSLQSDLIKKNLSSVTDGVKTLELKNQRQNKQVLELKEDHTNLGEDIQRLQTKQVDGDSDVLSLKESYLKFSVLVNETLEHFWQNQSANDDQLRDTNGQREIPGNYAFYSELSTSISNAYGYVVFKNCKTNEGSAYDEMTGIFTCKYSGTYAFSWTIATSGHRYTEAELLVNDEVIGSSGTDSRPSSDTADSSTGFVACNLGVGDKVRIRVNGTADGNYSTFSGWRLPDGNSFLYARALSQLNSPSTTSRGYPFQSVINNGNHYDSNTGIYTCPEDGLYAFTFTVEATNNRYSYVRLYRSGSQLSPFAIYPYASSGDFVDTSSNLQIYSLSQGDTISVYGGGVIEPLHSTFAVWRIRNTSSDTPAFMGYTSSSTSSKPLICNREVLDTSNSFNKTYFLTPKDGVYLFFWNMHAYSIRLESVLQVNDQTVGRTIGDGRGAGLDSSSNLVIVRLHKNDNVKVMHDGEADDNQTMISGYFLFP
;
A
#
# COMPACT_ATOMS: atom_id res chain seq x y z
N MET A 1 -90.12 71.65 12.07
CA MET A 1 -91.20 72.40 12.75
C MET A 1 -90.86 73.89 12.85
N ARG A 2 -90.89 74.62 11.73
CA ARG A 2 -90.87 76.09 11.67
C ARG A 2 -92.32 76.58 11.64
N THR A 3 -93.00 76.64 12.79
CA THR A 3 -94.33 77.32 12.91
C THR A 3 -94.87 77.47 14.34
N LYS A 4 -94.13 77.11 15.41
CA LYS A 4 -94.61 77.28 16.79
C LYS A 4 -93.94 78.42 17.58
N HIS A 5 -92.96 79.12 16.99
CA HIS A 5 -92.28 80.26 17.61
C HIS A 5 -93.01 81.60 17.42
N VAL A 6 -94.19 81.62 16.78
CA VAL A 6 -94.98 82.85 16.54
C VAL A 6 -96.20 82.96 17.47
N LEU A 7 -96.60 81.88 18.16
CA LEU A 7 -97.81 81.87 18.99
C LEU A 7 -97.58 82.29 20.45
N PHE A 8 -96.34 82.24 20.95
CA PHE A 8 -96.03 82.60 22.34
C PHE A 8 -95.80 84.12 22.55
N LEU A 9 -95.61 84.89 21.47
CA LEU A 9 -95.45 86.35 21.54
C LEU A 9 -96.80 87.11 21.56
N PHE A 10 -97.93 86.45 21.26
CA PHE A 10 -99.26 87.09 21.21
C PHE A 10 -100.06 87.00 22.52
N ILE A 11 -99.69 86.12 23.46
CA ILE A 11 -100.41 85.98 24.74
C ILE A 11 -99.90 86.97 25.81
N ILE A 12 -98.73 87.57 25.61
CA ILE A 12 -98.16 88.60 26.51
C ILE A 12 -98.81 89.99 26.33
N ILE A 13 -99.59 90.21 25.27
CA ILE A 13 -100.19 91.54 24.97
C ILE A 13 -101.69 91.63 25.33
N GLY A 14 -102.37 90.51 25.61
CA GLY A 14 -103.81 90.49 25.94
C GLY A 14 -104.17 90.65 27.42
N ALA A 15 -103.22 90.49 28.36
CA ALA A 15 -103.50 90.53 29.81
C ALA A 15 -103.07 91.84 30.51
N ILE A 16 -102.47 92.79 29.77
CA ILE A 16 -102.00 94.08 30.30
C ILE A 16 -103.02 95.22 30.05
N SER A 17 -104.13 94.95 29.36
CA SER A 17 -105.13 95.98 28.96
C SER A 17 -106.49 95.87 29.65
N PHE A 18 -106.63 95.17 30.79
CA PHE A 18 -107.93 95.02 31.47
C PHE A 18 -107.82 95.07 33.00
N SER A 19 -107.23 96.12 33.57
CA SER A 19 -107.58 96.56 34.95
C SER A 19 -107.15 98.00 35.25
N LYS A 20 -107.46 98.93 34.35
CA LYS A 20 -107.32 100.37 34.59
C LYS A 20 -108.60 101.05 34.14
N GLU A 21 -109.61 101.02 35.01
CA GLU A 21 -110.78 101.92 35.09
C GLU A 21 -111.90 101.20 35.83
N ASN A 22 -111.99 101.46 37.14
CA ASN A 22 -113.26 101.74 37.80
C ASN A 22 -112.93 102.32 39.18
N GLU A 23 -112.84 103.65 39.18
CA GLU A 23 -113.00 104.47 40.37
C GLU A 23 -114.46 104.43 40.86
N THR A 24 -114.63 104.71 42.15
CA THR A 24 -115.86 105.07 42.87
C THR A 24 -116.92 103.98 43.07
N GLU A 25 -116.97 103.36 44.26
CA GLU A 25 -117.79 103.84 45.38
C GLU A 25 -117.62 102.98 46.66
N ASN A 26 -118.03 103.58 47.77
CA ASN A 26 -117.61 103.31 49.14
C ASN A 26 -118.30 102.11 49.82
N SER A 27 -117.48 101.46 50.65
CA SER A 27 -117.75 101.09 52.05
C SER A 27 -118.54 99.82 52.41
N LEU A 28 -118.09 99.25 53.54
CA LEU A 28 -118.63 98.15 54.35
C LEU A 28 -118.34 96.71 53.89
N LEU A 29 -117.11 96.23 54.13
CA LEU A 29 -116.90 94.85 54.60
C LEU A 29 -115.82 94.83 55.69
N THR A 30 -116.22 94.35 56.86
CA THR A 30 -115.51 94.36 58.14
C THR A 30 -114.31 93.39 58.16
N GLY A 31 -113.28 93.74 58.95
CA GLY A 31 -111.93 93.16 58.95
C GLY A 31 -111.75 91.65 59.17
N ASP A 32 -112.82 90.88 59.39
CA ASP A 32 -112.78 89.42 59.52
C ASP A 32 -112.77 88.68 58.15
N THR A 33 -113.28 89.31 57.10
CA THR A 33 -113.32 88.71 55.74
C THR A 33 -111.98 88.82 55.01
N SER A 34 -111.23 89.92 55.20
CA SER A 34 -109.89 90.11 54.62
C SER A 34 -108.85 89.14 55.21
N GLN A 35 -108.91 88.83 56.52
CA GLN A 35 -108.03 87.83 57.14
C GLN A 35 -108.33 86.40 56.67
N LYS A 36 -109.60 86.05 56.45
CA LYS A 36 -109.98 84.73 55.91
C LYS A 36 -109.49 84.54 54.48
N VAL A 37 -109.65 85.54 53.61
CA VAL A 37 -109.14 85.51 52.23
C VAL A 37 -107.61 85.43 52.21
N SER A 38 -106.92 86.18 53.07
CA SER A 38 -105.46 86.11 53.23
C SER A 38 -104.97 84.72 53.69
N ARG A 39 -105.65 84.09 54.66
CA ARG A 39 -105.32 82.71 55.09
C ARG A 39 -105.49 81.68 53.98
N VAL A 40 -106.58 81.76 53.21
CA VAL A 40 -106.85 80.83 52.09
C VAL A 40 -105.81 81.02 50.98
N LEU A 41 -105.44 82.25 50.64
CA LEU A 41 -104.36 82.53 49.67
C LEU A 41 -103.01 81.99 50.15
N GLN A 42 -102.69 82.13 51.44
CA GLN A 42 -101.46 81.59 52.02
C GLN A 42 -101.44 80.05 51.97
N GLU A 43 -102.57 79.38 52.23
CA GLU A 43 -102.69 77.93 52.10
C GLU A 43 -102.54 77.45 50.65
N ILE A 44 -103.11 78.18 49.68
CA ILE A 44 -102.94 77.88 48.25
C ILE A 44 -101.48 78.04 47.85
N LEU A 45 -100.82 79.13 48.23
CA LEU A 45 -99.39 79.36 47.97
C LEU A 45 -98.51 78.28 48.61
N ASN A 46 -98.83 77.86 49.84
CA ASN A 46 -98.10 76.79 50.52
C ASN A 46 -98.31 75.43 49.83
N ARG A 47 -99.54 75.10 49.42
CA ARG A 47 -99.83 73.88 48.67
C ARG A 47 -99.16 73.89 47.29
N GLU A 48 -99.19 75.02 46.59
CA GLU A 48 -98.50 75.18 45.30
C GLU A 48 -96.99 75.03 45.48
N SER A 49 -96.41 75.63 46.52
CA SER A 49 -94.99 75.51 46.84
C SER A 49 -94.58 74.07 47.16
N LEU A 50 -95.43 73.34 47.90
CA LEU A 50 -95.20 71.92 48.20
C LEU A 50 -95.29 71.04 46.95
N VAL A 51 -96.25 71.32 46.05
CA VAL A 51 -96.38 70.63 44.77
C VAL A 51 -95.18 70.93 43.87
N ARG A 52 -94.74 72.19 43.79
CA ARG A 52 -93.53 72.60 43.05
C ARG A 52 -92.28 71.93 43.61
N PHE A 53 -92.14 71.86 44.94
CA PHE A 53 -91.03 71.17 45.59
C PHE A 53 -91.03 69.67 45.28
N SER A 54 -92.18 69.00 45.41
CA SER A 54 -92.34 67.59 45.07
C SER A 54 -92.07 67.30 43.58
N MET A 55 -92.57 68.16 42.67
CA MET A 55 -92.28 68.06 41.24
C MET A 55 -90.78 68.24 40.97
N THR A 56 -90.13 69.18 41.64
CA THR A 56 -88.69 69.42 41.47
C THR A 56 -87.86 68.22 41.93
N GLN A 57 -88.20 67.62 43.06
CA GLN A 57 -87.55 66.38 43.54
C GLN A 57 -87.75 65.22 42.56
N LYS A 58 -88.97 65.02 42.06
CA LYS A 58 -89.24 63.97 41.05
C LYS A 58 -88.48 64.20 39.75
N ILE A 59 -88.40 65.45 39.28
CA ILE A 59 -87.62 65.83 38.10
C ILE A 59 -86.13 65.55 38.33
N GLN A 60 -85.58 65.88 39.49
CA GLN A 60 -84.18 65.62 39.82
C GLN A 60 -83.86 64.11 39.82
N VAL A 61 -84.73 63.28 40.40
CA VAL A 61 -84.58 61.82 40.36
C VAL A 61 -84.63 61.30 38.92
N LEU A 62 -85.59 61.76 38.11
CA LEU A 62 -85.67 61.38 36.69
C LEU A 62 -84.43 61.82 35.89
N MET A 63 -83.84 62.98 36.20
CA MET A 63 -82.59 63.42 35.55
C MET A 63 -81.40 62.55 35.96
N LEU A 64 -81.31 62.13 37.22
CA LEU A 64 -80.29 61.20 37.71
C LEU A 64 -80.42 59.83 37.02
N ASP A 65 -81.63 59.27 36.97
CA ASP A 65 -81.90 57.99 36.30
C ASP A 65 -81.58 58.07 34.79
N ALA A 66 -81.93 59.18 34.14
CA ALA A 66 -81.61 59.42 32.73
C ALA A 66 -80.09 59.56 32.50
N ALA A 67 -79.37 60.21 33.40
CA ALA A 67 -77.92 60.32 33.33
C ALA A 67 -77.22 58.96 33.54
N GLU A 68 -77.70 58.15 34.47
CA GLU A 68 -77.19 56.79 34.70
C GLU A 68 -77.50 55.87 33.52
N SER A 69 -78.71 55.95 32.96
CA SER A 69 -79.10 55.24 31.74
C SER A 69 -78.18 55.60 30.57
N LYS A 70 -77.94 56.89 30.34
CA LYS A 70 -77.01 57.37 29.29
C LYS A 70 -75.60 56.82 29.50
N LYS A 71 -75.07 56.87 30.72
CA LYS A 71 -73.74 56.31 31.04
C LYS A 71 -73.65 54.80 30.75
N LYS A 72 -74.71 54.03 31.04
CA LYS A 72 -74.78 52.60 30.68
C LYS A 72 -74.81 52.41 29.16
N THR A 73 -75.55 53.22 28.43
CA THR A 73 -75.59 53.18 26.96
C THR A 73 -74.23 53.50 26.33
N ASP A 74 -73.54 54.54 26.80
CA ASP A 74 -72.21 54.92 26.31
C ASP A 74 -71.19 53.80 26.58
N MET A 75 -71.22 53.18 27.76
CA MET A 75 -70.37 52.04 28.09
C MET A 75 -70.67 50.82 27.21
N LEU A 76 -71.95 50.56 26.89
CA LEU A 76 -72.35 49.48 26.00
C LEU A 76 -71.82 49.72 24.58
N PHE A 77 -71.87 50.97 24.12
CA PHE A 77 -71.39 51.37 22.80
C PHE A 77 -69.87 51.15 22.66
N GLU A 78 -69.08 51.54 23.67
CA GLU A 78 -67.63 51.27 23.71
C GLU A 78 -67.29 49.77 23.69
N LYS A 79 -68.06 48.96 24.42
CA LYS A 79 -67.92 47.49 24.38
C LYS A 79 -68.24 46.94 22.99
N PHE A 80 -69.31 47.42 22.35
CA PHE A 80 -69.66 47.04 20.98
C PHE A 80 -68.57 47.40 19.97
N GLN A 81 -67.97 48.59 20.08
CA GLN A 81 -66.85 48.98 19.23
C GLN A 81 -65.63 48.08 19.43
N THR A 82 -65.36 47.68 20.67
CA THR A 82 -64.24 46.79 20.99
C THR A 82 -64.45 45.39 20.39
N VAL A 83 -65.63 44.80 20.59
CA VAL A 83 -66.00 43.53 19.97
C VAL A 83 -65.93 43.60 18.44
N THR A 84 -66.33 44.72 17.84
CA THR A 84 -66.25 44.92 16.39
C THR A 84 -64.80 44.91 15.89
N ARG A 85 -63.87 45.53 16.63
CA ARG A 85 -62.44 45.52 16.31
C ARG A 85 -61.85 44.11 16.42
N GLU A 86 -62.22 43.35 17.45
CA GLU A 86 -61.77 41.97 17.64
C GLU A 86 -62.26 41.05 16.53
N ILE A 87 -63.54 41.17 16.13
CA ILE A 87 -64.10 40.39 15.00
C ILE A 87 -63.33 40.69 13.70
N GLN A 88 -62.99 41.95 13.44
CA GLN A 88 -62.23 42.31 12.24
C GLN A 88 -60.81 41.71 12.29
N SER A 89 -60.13 41.79 13.43
CA SER A 89 -58.80 41.17 13.59
C SER A 89 -58.85 39.66 13.37
N LEU A 90 -59.84 38.97 13.93
CA LEU A 90 -60.02 37.53 13.74
C LEU A 90 -60.30 37.17 12.28
N LYS A 91 -61.04 38.03 11.57
CA LYS A 91 -61.32 37.85 10.14
C LYS A 91 -60.04 37.95 9.30
N ASP A 92 -59.20 38.95 9.59
CA ASP A 92 -57.94 39.16 8.88
C ASP A 92 -56.97 37.98 9.14
N GLU A 93 -56.92 37.49 10.39
CA GLU A 93 -56.11 36.32 10.76
C GLU A 93 -56.60 35.03 10.08
N ASN A 94 -57.91 34.82 10.02
CA ASN A 94 -58.50 33.66 9.33
C ASN A 94 -58.25 33.70 7.81
N GLN A 95 -58.26 34.89 7.20
CA GLN A 95 -57.86 35.04 5.81
C GLN A 95 -56.39 34.64 5.59
N LYS A 96 -55.48 35.11 6.45
CA LYS A 96 -54.06 34.74 6.39
C LYS A 96 -53.84 33.23 6.52
N GLN A 97 -54.55 32.59 7.46
CA GLN A 97 -54.51 31.12 7.61
C GLN A 97 -55.03 30.40 6.35
N SER A 98 -56.08 30.91 5.72
CA SER A 98 -56.61 30.35 4.49
C SER A 98 -55.59 30.41 3.33
N GLU A 99 -54.82 31.49 3.23
CA GLU A 99 -53.76 31.64 2.23
C GLU A 99 -52.60 30.66 2.49
N GLU A 100 -52.19 30.51 3.76
CA GLU A 100 -51.15 29.54 4.16
C GLU A 100 -51.57 28.09 3.87
N ILE A 101 -52.82 27.72 4.17
CA ILE A 101 -53.37 26.41 3.84
C ILE A 101 -53.36 26.17 2.32
N SER A 102 -53.62 27.20 1.50
CA SER A 102 -53.55 27.09 0.04
C SER A 102 -52.13 26.76 -0.44
N HIS A 103 -51.13 27.48 0.07
CA HIS A 103 -49.72 27.20 -0.24
C HIS A 103 -49.27 25.80 0.21
N LEU A 104 -49.71 25.35 1.39
CA LEU A 104 -49.42 24.00 1.87
C LEU A 104 -50.02 22.93 0.95
N ARG A 105 -51.23 23.15 0.43
CA ARG A 105 -51.86 22.23 -0.54
C ARG A 105 -51.09 22.16 -1.86
N GLU A 106 -50.60 23.29 -2.36
CA GLU A 106 -49.74 23.30 -3.56
C GLU A 106 -48.42 22.54 -3.32
N GLY A 107 -47.80 22.76 -2.16
CA GLY A 107 -46.61 22.01 -1.73
C GLY A 107 -46.86 20.49 -1.70
N GLN A 108 -48.01 20.07 -1.17
CA GLN A 108 -48.40 18.66 -1.13
C GLN A 108 -48.56 18.05 -2.54
N VAL A 109 -49.16 18.78 -3.48
CA VAL A 109 -49.29 18.32 -4.87
C VAL A 109 -47.92 18.14 -5.54
N ASN A 110 -46.99 19.07 -5.31
CA ASN A 110 -45.63 18.97 -5.84
C ASN A 110 -44.86 17.79 -5.24
N LEU A 111 -44.96 17.57 -3.92
CA LEU A 111 -44.36 16.42 -3.26
C LEU A 111 -44.89 15.09 -3.82
N ASN A 112 -46.21 15.00 -4.08
CA ASN A 112 -46.80 13.80 -4.68
C ASN A 112 -46.26 13.52 -6.09
N LYS A 113 -46.01 14.55 -6.90
CA LYS A 113 -45.35 14.38 -8.22
C LYS A 113 -43.93 13.84 -8.10
N ILE A 114 -43.15 14.37 -7.15
CA ILE A 114 -41.78 13.93 -6.89
C ILE A 114 -41.78 12.46 -6.44
N ILE A 115 -42.67 12.08 -5.52
CA ILE A 115 -42.82 10.69 -5.06
C ILE A 115 -43.11 9.75 -6.24
N TYR A 116 -44.02 10.14 -7.14
CA TYR A 116 -44.33 9.34 -8.33
C TYR A 116 -43.12 9.15 -9.26
N GLN A 117 -42.32 10.21 -9.46
CA GLN A 117 -41.08 10.14 -10.25
C GLN A 117 -40.02 9.24 -9.60
N PHE A 118 -39.87 9.32 -8.27
CA PHE A 118 -38.96 8.41 -7.55
C PHE A 118 -39.39 6.94 -7.67
N GLN A 119 -40.69 6.66 -7.56
CA GLN A 119 -41.23 5.30 -7.69
C GLN A 119 -40.99 4.71 -9.09
N THR A 120 -41.13 5.53 -10.14
CA THR A 120 -40.86 5.11 -11.53
C THR A 120 -39.37 4.86 -11.76
N ASN A 121 -38.49 5.76 -11.34
CA ASN A 121 -37.04 5.55 -11.42
C ASN A 121 -36.58 4.30 -10.66
N GLN A 122 -37.18 4.01 -9.50
CA GLN A 122 -36.88 2.81 -8.73
C GLN A 122 -37.33 1.52 -9.47
N SER A 123 -38.47 1.56 -10.17
CA SER A 123 -38.94 0.42 -10.98
C SER A 123 -38.04 0.15 -12.19
N ASP A 124 -37.54 1.21 -12.83
CA ASP A 124 -36.62 1.11 -13.96
C ASP A 124 -35.27 0.53 -13.52
N GLY A 125 -34.69 1.08 -12.44
CA GLY A 125 -33.45 0.57 -11.86
C GLY A 125 -33.55 -0.89 -11.39
N ARG A 126 -34.72 -1.32 -10.90
CA ARG A 126 -34.96 -2.74 -10.55
C ARG A 126 -34.95 -3.65 -11.79
N THR A 127 -35.46 -3.16 -12.91
CA THR A 127 -35.49 -3.90 -14.18
C THR A 127 -34.09 -4.02 -14.78
N GLU A 128 -33.30 -2.94 -14.74
CA GLU A 128 -31.89 -2.95 -15.17
C GLU A 128 -31.05 -3.92 -14.31
N LEU A 129 -31.24 -3.90 -13.00
CA LEU A 129 -30.51 -4.78 -12.08
C LEU A 129 -30.87 -6.26 -12.28
N GLN A 130 -32.12 -6.54 -12.65
CA GLN A 130 -32.55 -7.88 -13.04
C GLN A 130 -31.89 -8.33 -14.35
N SER A 131 -31.82 -7.45 -15.36
CA SER A 131 -31.08 -7.73 -16.61
C SER A 131 -29.61 -8.02 -16.34
N HIS A 132 -28.95 -7.19 -15.51
CA HIS A 132 -27.55 -7.37 -15.18
C HIS A 132 -27.28 -8.68 -14.43
N ARG A 133 -28.22 -9.12 -13.57
CA ARG A 133 -28.16 -10.43 -12.90
C ARG A 133 -28.23 -11.58 -13.89
N GLU A 134 -29.08 -11.49 -14.90
CA GLU A 134 -29.19 -12.51 -15.96
C GLU A 134 -27.92 -12.59 -16.79
N ASP A 135 -27.32 -11.44 -17.12
CA ASP A 135 -26.05 -11.38 -17.85
C ASP A 135 -24.88 -11.93 -17.02
N TYR A 136 -24.83 -11.62 -15.72
CA TYR A 136 -23.87 -12.22 -14.80
C TYR A 136 -24.01 -13.75 -14.73
N HIS A 137 -25.25 -14.26 -14.69
CA HIS A 137 -25.49 -15.70 -14.67
C HIS A 137 -25.01 -16.39 -15.95
N LYS A 138 -25.27 -15.79 -17.12
CA LYS A 138 -24.75 -16.29 -18.41
C LYS A 138 -23.23 -16.27 -18.45
N PHE A 139 -22.61 -15.19 -17.97
CA PHE A 139 -21.16 -15.07 -17.88
C PHE A 139 -20.56 -16.16 -16.98
N ALA A 140 -21.14 -16.39 -15.80
CA ALA A 140 -20.69 -17.40 -14.86
C ALA A 140 -20.76 -18.82 -15.45
N LEU A 141 -21.81 -19.13 -16.22
CA LEU A 141 -21.92 -20.42 -16.93
C LEU A 141 -20.81 -20.59 -17.98
N LEU A 142 -20.55 -19.56 -18.78
CA LEU A 142 -19.50 -19.57 -19.81
C LEU A 142 -18.10 -19.76 -19.22
N VAL A 143 -17.81 -19.05 -18.12
CA VAL A 143 -16.55 -19.20 -17.39
C VAL A 143 -16.37 -20.63 -16.88
N ASN A 144 -17.43 -21.24 -16.34
CA ASN A 144 -17.39 -22.60 -15.83
C ASN A 144 -17.19 -23.65 -16.94
N GLU A 145 -17.78 -23.45 -18.12
CA GLU A 145 -17.51 -24.29 -19.30
C GLU A 145 -16.04 -24.18 -19.74
N THR A 146 -15.53 -22.95 -19.82
CA THR A 146 -14.13 -22.68 -20.21
C THR A 146 -13.14 -23.34 -19.22
N LEU A 147 -13.44 -23.27 -17.92
CA LEU A 147 -12.64 -23.92 -16.87
C LEU A 147 -12.61 -25.44 -17.00
N LYS A 148 -13.72 -26.08 -17.37
CA LYS A 148 -13.76 -27.54 -17.63
C LYS A 148 -12.89 -27.92 -18.82
N ASP A 149 -12.93 -27.14 -19.90
CA ASP A 149 -12.11 -27.39 -21.09
C ASP A 149 -10.61 -27.23 -20.77
N LEU A 150 -10.25 -26.22 -19.97
CA LEU A 150 -8.87 -26.04 -19.49
C LEU A 150 -8.40 -27.21 -18.62
N GLN A 151 -9.25 -27.70 -17.71
CA GLN A 151 -8.95 -28.87 -16.88
C GLN A 151 -8.76 -30.15 -17.71
N TYR A 152 -9.59 -30.36 -18.73
CA TYR A 152 -9.44 -31.47 -19.66
C TYR A 152 -8.11 -31.39 -20.44
N ASN A 153 -7.79 -30.21 -20.97
CA ASN A 153 -6.54 -29.97 -21.69
C ASN A 153 -5.31 -30.16 -20.80
N GLN A 154 -5.35 -29.67 -19.56
CA GLN A 154 -4.29 -29.87 -18.58
C GLN A 154 -4.08 -31.35 -18.26
N SER A 155 -5.18 -32.11 -18.11
CA SER A 155 -5.12 -33.55 -17.86
C SER A 155 -4.49 -34.29 -19.05
N SER A 156 -4.86 -33.93 -20.28
CA SER A 156 -4.25 -34.47 -21.51
C SER A 156 -2.76 -34.14 -21.61
N ALA A 157 -2.35 -32.91 -21.27
CA ALA A 157 -0.95 -32.49 -21.25
C ALA A 157 -0.13 -33.27 -20.20
N ASN A 158 -0.70 -33.49 -19.01
CA ASN A 158 -0.05 -34.27 -17.95
C ASN A 158 0.18 -35.73 -18.37
N ILE A 159 -0.78 -36.36 -19.06
CA ILE A 159 -0.63 -37.72 -19.61
C ILE A 159 0.52 -37.77 -20.62
N ARG A 160 0.61 -36.80 -21.54
CA ARG A 160 1.72 -36.71 -22.51
C ARG A 160 3.07 -36.51 -21.81
N LEU A 161 3.11 -35.72 -20.74
CA LEU A 161 4.33 -35.50 -19.95
C LEU A 161 4.77 -36.77 -19.22
N MET A 162 3.83 -37.58 -18.70
CA MET A 162 4.15 -38.88 -18.10
C MET A 162 4.74 -39.85 -19.13
N ASP A 163 4.13 -39.97 -20.31
CA ASP A 163 4.64 -40.81 -21.40
C ASP A 163 6.04 -40.37 -21.86
N PHE A 164 6.27 -39.07 -22.02
CA PHE A 164 7.60 -38.54 -22.33
C PHE A 164 8.64 -38.87 -21.25
N LYS A 165 8.28 -38.74 -19.96
CA LYS A 165 9.17 -39.10 -18.85
C LYS A 165 9.51 -40.58 -18.84
N GLU A 166 8.54 -41.44 -19.13
CA GLU A 166 8.76 -42.89 -19.22
C GLU A 166 9.70 -43.23 -20.38
N GLN A 167 9.45 -42.70 -21.57
CA GLN A 167 10.29 -42.88 -22.75
C GLN A 167 11.72 -42.37 -22.53
N SER A 168 11.86 -41.18 -21.92
CA SER A 168 13.18 -40.64 -21.56
C SER A 168 13.90 -41.51 -20.53
N GLY A 169 13.18 -42.10 -19.57
CA GLY A 169 13.74 -43.04 -18.59
C GLY A 169 14.28 -44.31 -19.24
N ILE A 170 13.51 -44.88 -20.18
CA ILE A 170 13.93 -46.05 -20.97
C ILE A 170 15.19 -45.72 -21.79
N LEU A 171 15.22 -44.57 -22.47
CA LEU A 171 16.38 -44.13 -23.26
C LEU A 171 17.63 -43.99 -22.39
N MET A 172 17.51 -43.35 -21.21
CA MET A 172 18.63 -43.18 -20.29
C MET A 172 19.16 -44.51 -19.75
N ASN A 173 18.28 -45.48 -19.49
CA ASN A 173 18.69 -46.82 -19.08
C ASN A 173 19.43 -47.57 -20.20
N ASN A 174 18.94 -47.46 -21.44
CA ASN A 174 19.61 -48.05 -22.60
C ASN A 174 20.99 -47.44 -22.82
N LEU A 175 21.10 -46.11 -22.79
CA LEU A 175 22.38 -45.41 -22.91
C LEU A 175 23.36 -45.86 -21.81
N ARG A 176 22.91 -45.95 -20.56
CA ARG A 176 23.73 -46.41 -19.44
C ARG A 176 24.23 -47.84 -19.64
N SER A 177 23.40 -48.74 -20.16
CA SER A 177 23.79 -50.12 -20.48
C SER A 177 24.85 -50.16 -21.57
N SER A 178 24.64 -49.43 -22.68
CA SER A 178 25.63 -49.35 -23.76
C SER A 178 26.95 -48.70 -23.32
N THR A 179 26.92 -47.69 -22.43
CA THR A 179 28.14 -47.12 -21.86
C THR A 179 28.92 -48.15 -21.05
N LYS A 180 28.25 -48.96 -20.23
CA LYS A 180 28.91 -50.05 -19.48
C LYS A 180 29.53 -51.10 -20.40
N GLU A 181 28.87 -51.46 -21.49
CA GLU A 181 29.42 -52.40 -22.48
C GLU A 181 30.69 -51.84 -23.12
N LEU A 182 30.68 -50.56 -23.51
CA LEU A 182 31.86 -49.88 -24.06
C LEU A 182 33.01 -49.75 -23.05
N GLU A 183 32.71 -49.53 -21.76
CA GLU A 183 33.72 -49.52 -20.70
C GLU A 183 34.41 -50.88 -20.54
N VAL A 184 33.63 -51.97 -20.57
CA VAL A 184 34.16 -53.34 -20.52
C VAL A 184 35.03 -53.63 -21.74
N GLU A 185 34.59 -53.24 -22.93
CA GLU A 185 35.36 -53.45 -24.16
C GLU A 185 36.66 -52.64 -24.19
N ASN A 186 36.63 -51.37 -23.77
CA ASN A 186 37.83 -50.55 -23.63
C ASN A 186 38.82 -51.13 -22.62
N GLN A 187 38.33 -51.68 -21.51
CA GLN A 187 39.18 -52.33 -20.52
C GLN A 187 39.86 -53.58 -21.11
N LYS A 188 39.13 -54.40 -21.87
CA LYS A 188 39.69 -55.55 -22.57
C LYS A 188 40.75 -55.14 -23.60
N GLN A 189 40.47 -54.13 -24.42
CA GLN A 189 41.45 -53.60 -25.38
C GLN A 189 42.72 -53.11 -24.70
N LYS A 190 42.61 -52.49 -23.51
CA LYS A 190 43.77 -52.05 -22.72
C LYS A 190 44.62 -53.22 -22.23
N GLU A 191 43.99 -54.34 -21.85
CA GLU A 191 44.67 -55.58 -21.48
C GLU A 191 45.41 -56.18 -22.69
N ASP A 192 44.74 -56.28 -23.85
CA ASP A 192 45.34 -56.77 -25.10
C ASP A 192 46.56 -55.91 -25.52
N ILE A 193 46.44 -54.58 -25.46
CA ILE A 193 47.56 -53.65 -25.75
C ILE A 193 48.73 -53.90 -24.80
N THR A 194 48.45 -54.16 -23.52
CA THR A 194 49.49 -54.44 -22.51
C THR A 194 50.25 -55.72 -22.83
N GLU A 195 49.54 -56.76 -23.28
CA GLU A 195 50.14 -58.02 -23.73
C GLU A 195 51.01 -57.83 -24.98
N VAL A 196 50.52 -57.07 -25.97
CA VAL A 196 51.29 -56.74 -27.19
C VAL A 196 52.57 -55.99 -26.82
N MET A 197 52.50 -54.99 -25.93
CA MET A 197 53.66 -54.22 -25.48
C MET A 197 54.71 -55.10 -24.79
N ASN A 198 54.28 -56.03 -23.94
CA ASN A 198 55.18 -57.00 -23.29
C ASN A 198 55.86 -57.91 -24.32
N THR A 199 55.11 -58.38 -25.32
CA THR A 199 55.65 -59.21 -26.40
C THR A 199 56.68 -58.43 -27.22
N LEU A 200 56.38 -57.17 -27.56
CA LEU A 200 57.29 -56.29 -28.31
C LEU A 200 58.60 -56.05 -27.54
N LYS A 201 58.51 -55.87 -26.22
CA LYS A 201 59.67 -55.72 -25.33
C LYS A 201 60.56 -56.98 -25.35
N ASN A 202 59.96 -58.17 -25.31
CA ASN A 202 60.70 -59.43 -25.40
C ASN A 202 61.39 -59.59 -26.77
N LEU A 203 60.70 -59.26 -27.87
CA LEU A 203 61.28 -59.28 -29.21
C LEU A 203 62.44 -58.29 -29.35
N SER A 204 62.34 -57.09 -28.74
CA SER A 204 63.44 -56.13 -28.70
C SER A 204 64.68 -56.71 -28.02
N LEU A 205 64.52 -57.37 -26.86
CA LEU A 205 65.61 -58.03 -26.14
C LEU A 205 66.25 -59.14 -26.98
N GLN A 206 65.45 -59.93 -27.69
CA GLN A 206 65.97 -60.96 -28.60
C GLN A 206 66.73 -60.35 -29.79
N SER A 207 66.21 -59.29 -30.39
CA SER A 207 66.90 -58.54 -31.46
C SER A 207 68.27 -58.04 -30.99
N ASP A 208 68.37 -57.49 -29.78
CA ASP A 208 69.63 -57.00 -29.24
C ASP A 208 70.64 -58.15 -28.98
N LEU A 209 70.15 -59.32 -28.54
CA LEU A 209 70.98 -60.52 -28.41
C LEU A 209 71.49 -61.01 -29.78
N ILE A 210 70.62 -61.00 -30.80
CA ILE A 210 70.99 -61.37 -32.17
C ILE A 210 72.04 -60.41 -32.74
N LYS A 211 71.87 -59.09 -32.55
CA LYS A 211 72.88 -58.08 -32.94
C LYS A 211 74.23 -58.36 -32.28
N LYS A 212 74.24 -58.69 -30.99
CA LYS A 212 75.48 -59.04 -30.26
C LYS A 212 76.15 -60.28 -30.84
N ASN A 213 75.38 -61.32 -31.17
CA ASN A 213 75.90 -62.52 -31.81
C ASN A 213 76.43 -62.26 -33.22
N LEU A 214 75.73 -61.44 -34.02
CA LEU A 214 76.19 -61.00 -35.36
C LEU A 214 77.50 -60.22 -35.28
N SER A 215 77.69 -59.37 -34.28
CA SER A 215 78.97 -58.68 -34.05
C SER A 215 80.10 -59.68 -33.80
N SER A 216 79.86 -60.67 -32.93
CA SER A 216 80.84 -61.74 -32.65
C SER A 216 81.19 -62.56 -33.89
N VAL A 217 80.19 -62.93 -34.70
CA VAL A 217 80.40 -63.62 -35.97
C VAL A 217 81.18 -62.74 -36.95
N THR A 218 80.86 -61.45 -37.04
CA THR A 218 81.57 -60.49 -37.92
C THR A 218 83.03 -60.36 -37.52
N ASP A 219 83.33 -60.32 -36.22
CA ASP A 219 84.71 -60.31 -35.70
C ASP A 219 85.43 -61.64 -36.00
N GLY A 220 84.72 -62.76 -35.90
CA GLY A 220 85.22 -64.08 -36.30
C GLY A 220 85.56 -64.16 -37.79
N VAL A 221 84.69 -63.63 -38.66
CA VAL A 221 84.90 -63.56 -40.12
C VAL A 221 86.10 -62.67 -40.45
N LYS A 222 86.22 -61.48 -39.83
CA LYS A 222 87.42 -60.63 -39.98
C LYS A 222 88.71 -61.37 -39.60
N THR A 223 88.66 -62.16 -38.53
CA THR A 223 89.80 -62.97 -38.09
C THR A 223 90.15 -64.06 -39.12
N LEU A 224 89.14 -64.70 -39.70
CA LEU A 224 89.33 -65.68 -40.78
C LEU A 224 89.84 -65.03 -42.07
N GLU A 225 89.35 -63.85 -42.46
CA GLU A 225 89.85 -63.08 -43.60
C GLU A 225 91.32 -62.72 -43.42
N LEU A 226 91.73 -62.24 -42.24
CA LEU A 226 93.15 -62.00 -41.94
C LEU A 226 93.99 -63.28 -42.03
N LYS A 227 93.43 -64.42 -41.62
CA LYS A 227 94.09 -65.74 -41.72
C LYS A 227 94.19 -66.21 -43.18
N ASN A 228 93.15 -65.98 -43.98
CA ASN A 228 93.11 -66.31 -45.41
C ASN A 228 94.06 -65.39 -46.21
N GLN A 229 94.15 -64.10 -45.88
CA GLN A 229 95.18 -63.20 -46.43
C GLN A 229 96.60 -63.69 -46.09
N ARG A 230 96.84 -64.18 -44.86
CA ARG A 230 98.13 -64.80 -44.51
C ARG A 230 98.40 -66.10 -45.29
N GLN A 231 97.41 -66.95 -45.49
CA GLN A 231 97.53 -68.17 -46.30
C GLN A 231 97.75 -67.85 -47.78
N ASN A 232 97.04 -66.88 -48.33
CA ASN A 232 97.25 -66.40 -49.70
C ASN A 232 98.65 -65.81 -49.88
N LYS A 233 99.20 -65.15 -48.86
CA LYS A 233 100.61 -64.72 -48.88
C LYS A 233 101.59 -65.91 -48.92
N GLN A 234 101.32 -66.99 -48.18
CA GLN A 234 102.12 -68.23 -48.26
C GLN A 234 101.97 -68.97 -49.60
N VAL A 235 100.79 -68.92 -50.23
CA VAL A 235 100.56 -69.48 -51.58
C VAL A 235 101.24 -68.62 -52.66
N LEU A 236 101.32 -67.31 -52.47
CA LEU A 236 102.09 -66.41 -53.34
C LEU A 236 103.60 -66.70 -53.26
N GLU A 237 104.13 -66.93 -52.06
CA GLU A 237 105.53 -67.37 -51.88
C GLU A 237 105.81 -68.74 -52.55
N LEU A 238 104.85 -69.68 -52.54
CA LEU A 238 104.94 -70.95 -53.29
C LEU A 238 104.78 -70.80 -54.81
N LYS A 239 104.10 -69.74 -55.28
CA LYS A 239 103.99 -69.40 -56.71
C LYS A 239 105.28 -68.74 -57.22
N GLU A 240 105.97 -67.98 -56.37
CA GLU A 240 107.28 -67.38 -56.67
C GLU A 240 108.34 -68.47 -56.95
N ASP A 241 108.30 -69.58 -56.20
CA ASP A 241 109.13 -70.77 -56.46
C ASP A 241 108.81 -71.51 -57.78
N HIS A 242 107.56 -71.45 -58.26
CA HIS A 242 107.16 -72.00 -59.57
C HIS A 242 107.39 -71.05 -60.75
N THR A 243 107.51 -69.75 -60.50
CA THR A 243 107.72 -68.73 -61.53
C THR A 243 109.21 -68.60 -61.89
N ASN A 244 110.11 -68.83 -60.94
CA ASN A 244 111.56 -68.95 -61.17
C ASN A 244 111.98 -70.13 -62.07
N LEU A 245 111.08 -71.09 -62.35
CA LEU A 245 111.29 -72.18 -63.33
C LEU A 245 110.76 -71.83 -64.74
N GLY A 246 109.92 -70.79 -64.86
CA GLY A 246 109.40 -70.26 -66.13
C GLY A 246 110.20 -69.07 -66.69
N GLU A 247 110.90 -68.33 -65.83
CA GLU A 247 111.70 -67.15 -66.21
C GLU A 247 113.04 -67.48 -66.88
N ASP A 248 113.49 -68.74 -66.86
CA ASP A 248 114.61 -69.24 -67.68
C ASP A 248 114.22 -69.56 -69.14
N ILE A 249 112.91 -69.59 -69.48
CA ILE A 249 112.42 -69.95 -70.83
C ILE A 249 111.93 -68.74 -71.65
N GLN A 250 111.91 -67.52 -71.09
CA GLN A 250 111.55 -66.32 -71.87
C GLN A 250 112.31 -65.06 -71.42
N ARG A 251 113.64 -65.17 -71.25
CA ARG A 251 114.51 -64.03 -71.61
C ARG A 251 114.16 -63.65 -73.05
N LEU A 252 114.05 -62.35 -73.32
CA LEU A 252 113.67 -61.73 -74.61
C LEU A 252 112.17 -61.44 -74.73
N GLN A 253 111.71 -60.29 -74.21
CA GLN A 253 111.25 -59.17 -75.05
C GLN A 253 110.61 -58.02 -74.24
N THR A 254 111.30 -56.86 -74.30
CA THR A 254 110.78 -55.47 -74.41
C THR A 254 109.93 -54.81 -73.31
N LYS A 255 110.62 -53.99 -72.49
CA LYS A 255 110.47 -52.53 -72.25
C LYS A 255 109.11 -51.88 -71.86
N GLN A 256 109.16 -51.22 -70.67
CA GLN A 256 108.63 -49.87 -70.31
C GLN A 256 107.10 -49.64 -70.28
N VAL A 257 106.46 -48.90 -69.35
CA VAL A 257 106.77 -47.89 -68.30
C VAL A 257 105.49 -47.78 -67.40
N ASP A 258 105.59 -47.77 -66.06
CA ASP A 258 105.31 -46.64 -65.09
C ASP A 258 103.80 -46.27 -64.94
N GLY A 259 103.19 -45.91 -63.81
CA GLY A 259 103.60 -45.63 -62.43
C GLY A 259 102.38 -45.16 -61.60
N ASP A 260 102.48 -45.40 -60.29
CA ASP A 260 101.80 -44.93 -59.06
C ASP A 260 100.67 -43.86 -58.98
N SER A 261 100.03 -43.89 -57.79
CA SER A 261 99.54 -42.76 -56.96
C SER A 261 98.03 -42.45 -56.99
N ASP A 262 97.30 -42.17 -55.90
CA ASP A 262 97.45 -42.35 -54.45
C ASP A 262 96.09 -41.97 -53.83
N VAL A 263 95.74 -42.64 -52.74
CA VAL A 263 95.47 -42.03 -51.42
C VAL A 263 95.19 -40.51 -51.38
N LEU A 264 94.08 -40.04 -51.99
CA LEU A 264 93.67 -38.63 -51.85
C LEU A 264 92.16 -38.31 -51.88
N SER A 265 91.24 -39.26 -51.73
CA SER A 265 89.79 -38.93 -51.55
C SER A 265 89.13 -39.53 -50.30
N LEU A 266 89.91 -40.22 -49.47
CA LEU A 266 89.54 -40.68 -48.12
C LEU A 266 89.51 -39.56 -47.06
N LYS A 267 89.71 -38.29 -47.46
CA LYS A 267 89.64 -37.12 -46.55
C LYS A 267 88.39 -36.24 -46.71
N GLU A 268 87.57 -36.42 -47.76
CA GLU A 268 86.46 -35.49 -48.03
C GLU A 268 85.07 -35.98 -47.60
N SER A 269 84.86 -37.29 -47.40
CA SER A 269 83.52 -37.80 -47.03
C SER A 269 83.27 -37.87 -45.52
N TYR A 270 84.32 -37.73 -44.69
CA TYR A 270 84.22 -37.75 -43.22
C TYR A 270 83.77 -36.39 -42.62
N LEU A 271 83.67 -35.32 -43.43
CA LEU A 271 83.30 -33.97 -42.99
C LEU A 271 81.81 -33.60 -43.23
N LYS A 272 81.03 -34.44 -43.93
CA LYS A 272 79.61 -34.16 -44.25
C LYS A 272 78.61 -34.76 -43.25
N PHE A 273 79.09 -35.56 -42.29
CA PHE A 273 78.24 -36.29 -41.34
C PHE A 273 78.04 -35.56 -39.99
N SER A 274 78.68 -34.40 -39.77
CA SER A 274 78.65 -33.70 -38.47
C SER A 274 77.92 -32.36 -38.45
N VAL A 275 77.22 -31.97 -39.53
CA VAL A 275 76.53 -30.64 -39.63
C VAL A 275 75.01 -30.73 -39.72
N LEU A 276 74.41 -31.88 -40.09
CA LEU A 276 72.96 -31.96 -40.33
C LEU A 276 72.12 -32.32 -39.09
N VAL A 277 72.74 -32.67 -37.96
CA VAL A 277 72.05 -33.16 -36.74
C VAL A 277 71.81 -32.05 -35.70
N ASN A 278 72.35 -30.85 -35.91
CA ASN A 278 72.39 -29.82 -34.88
C ASN A 278 71.65 -28.52 -35.24
N GLU A 279 70.78 -28.54 -36.26
CA GLU A 279 70.23 -27.29 -36.82
C GLU A 279 68.73 -27.05 -36.77
N THR A 280 67.85 -27.90 -36.25
CA THR A 280 66.43 -27.45 -36.14
C THR A 280 65.52 -28.24 -35.19
N LEU A 281 66.02 -28.47 -33.96
CA LEU A 281 65.17 -28.71 -32.78
C LEU A 281 64.94 -27.44 -31.93
N GLU A 282 65.33 -26.28 -32.44
CA GLU A 282 65.05 -24.95 -31.88
C GLU A 282 64.00 -24.22 -32.74
N HIS A 283 62.80 -24.80 -32.82
CA HIS A 283 61.55 -24.09 -33.16
C HIS A 283 60.42 -24.54 -32.23
N PHE A 284 60.78 -24.47 -30.95
CA PHE A 284 59.96 -24.50 -29.75
C PHE A 284 58.60 -23.79 -29.89
N TRP A 285 57.55 -24.47 -29.43
CA TRP A 285 56.66 -23.99 -28.37
C TRP A 285 56.27 -22.50 -28.32
N GLN A 286 55.37 -22.04 -29.18
CA GLN A 286 54.38 -21.00 -28.82
C GLN A 286 53.12 -21.16 -29.67
N ASN A 287 52.00 -21.53 -29.04
CA ASN A 287 50.67 -20.91 -29.24
C ASN A 287 49.59 -21.67 -28.45
N GLN A 288 49.44 -21.26 -27.19
CA GLN A 288 48.18 -21.35 -26.45
C GLN A 288 47.33 -20.09 -26.76
N SER A 289 46.04 -20.33 -26.98
CA SER A 289 44.91 -19.54 -26.47
C SER A 289 44.85 -18.03 -26.75
N ALA A 290 43.90 -17.59 -27.60
CA ALA A 290 42.99 -16.46 -27.33
C ALA A 290 42.01 -16.17 -28.49
N ASN A 291 40.75 -15.95 -28.09
CA ASN A 291 39.74 -15.07 -28.69
C ASN A 291 39.07 -15.49 -30.01
N ASP A 292 37.83 -15.96 -29.86
CA ASP A 292 36.75 -15.56 -30.76
C ASP A 292 35.62 -14.97 -29.90
N ASP A 293 35.59 -13.64 -29.86
CA ASP A 293 34.58 -12.80 -29.22
C ASP A 293 33.81 -12.14 -30.38
N GLN A 294 32.55 -12.55 -30.59
CA GLN A 294 31.43 -11.75 -31.11
C GLN A 294 30.36 -12.64 -31.79
N LEU A 295 29.34 -13.03 -31.02
CA LEU A 295 27.97 -13.05 -31.51
C LEU A 295 27.05 -12.40 -30.48
N ARG A 296 26.33 -11.39 -30.98
CA ARG A 296 25.47 -10.45 -30.29
C ARG A 296 24.12 -11.08 -29.90
N ASP A 297 23.63 -10.59 -28.76
CA ASP A 297 22.26 -10.09 -28.57
C ASP A 297 21.11 -11.11 -28.56
N THR A 298 20.85 -11.63 -27.36
CA THR A 298 19.49 -11.94 -26.89
C THR A 298 19.33 -11.34 -25.49
N ASN A 299 18.35 -10.46 -25.32
CA ASN A 299 17.97 -9.74 -24.09
C ASN A 299 17.79 -10.66 -22.86
N GLY A 300 18.89 -11.04 -22.22
CA GLY A 300 18.91 -11.44 -20.82
C GLY A 300 19.24 -10.22 -19.99
N GLN A 301 18.27 -9.64 -19.29
CA GLN A 301 18.57 -8.67 -18.24
C GLN A 301 19.52 -9.34 -17.26
N ARG A 302 20.78 -8.88 -17.23
CA ARG A 302 21.78 -9.41 -16.31
C ARG A 302 21.31 -9.07 -14.90
N GLU A 303 20.95 -10.08 -14.11
CA GLU A 303 20.63 -9.84 -12.71
C GLU A 303 21.82 -9.14 -12.05
N ILE A 304 21.57 -8.03 -11.36
CA ILE A 304 22.61 -7.33 -10.61
C ILE A 304 22.38 -7.68 -9.14
N PRO A 305 23.16 -8.60 -8.55
CA PRO A 305 23.07 -8.86 -7.12
C PRO A 305 23.36 -7.58 -6.36
N GLY A 306 22.52 -7.21 -5.40
CA GLY A 306 22.71 -5.96 -4.69
C GLY A 306 21.64 -5.61 -3.68
N ASN A 307 21.87 -4.46 -3.07
CA ASN A 307 20.95 -3.80 -2.17
C ASN A 307 20.03 -2.89 -2.98
N TYR A 308 18.73 -3.11 -2.86
CA TYR A 308 17.72 -2.31 -3.53
C TYR A 308 16.82 -1.68 -2.50
N ALA A 309 16.72 -0.36 -2.51
CA ALA A 309 15.74 0.36 -1.72
C ALA A 309 15.46 1.71 -2.37
N PHE A 310 14.20 2.13 -2.36
CA PHE A 310 13.82 3.47 -2.77
C PHE A 310 12.80 4.05 -1.81
N TYR A 311 12.79 5.38 -1.76
CA TYR A 311 11.78 6.20 -1.12
C TYR A 311 11.56 7.42 -1.99
N SER A 312 10.32 7.64 -2.42
CA SER A 312 9.95 8.77 -3.25
C SER A 312 8.67 9.43 -2.73
N GLU A 313 8.65 10.76 -2.83
CA GLU A 313 7.53 11.60 -2.47
C GLU A 313 6.78 12.02 -3.73
N LEU A 314 5.47 12.22 -3.58
CA LEU A 314 4.71 12.96 -4.57
C LEU A 314 5.21 14.42 -4.55
N SER A 315 5.13 15.11 -5.68
CA SER A 315 5.61 16.51 -5.78
C SER A 315 4.49 17.49 -6.12
N THR A 316 3.34 16.99 -6.58
CA THR A 316 2.19 17.79 -6.94
C THR A 316 0.94 16.98 -6.64
N SER A 317 0.01 17.57 -5.90
CA SER A 317 -1.24 16.90 -5.56
C SER A 317 -2.02 16.51 -6.82
N ILE A 318 -2.58 15.30 -6.81
CA ILE A 318 -3.38 14.76 -7.90
C ILE A 318 -4.85 14.89 -7.51
N SER A 319 -5.68 15.40 -8.42
CA SER A 319 -7.13 15.54 -8.21
C SER A 319 -7.92 14.67 -9.18
N ASN A 320 -8.87 13.89 -8.65
CA ASN A 320 -9.87 13.09 -9.36
C ASN A 320 -9.31 12.26 -10.53
N ALA A 321 -8.20 11.56 -10.31
CA ALA A 321 -7.64 10.65 -11.30
C ALA A 321 -7.95 9.21 -10.90
N TYR A 322 -8.47 8.43 -11.86
CA TYR A 322 -8.26 6.98 -11.88
C TYR A 322 -7.02 6.72 -12.73
N GLY A 323 -5.86 6.56 -12.12
CA GLY A 323 -4.62 6.49 -12.88
C GLY A 323 -3.37 6.18 -12.07
N TYR A 324 -2.31 5.85 -12.80
CA TYR A 324 -1.00 5.59 -12.22
C TYR A 324 -0.39 6.87 -11.63
N VAL A 325 0.16 6.74 -10.42
CA VAL A 325 0.79 7.84 -9.69
C VAL A 325 2.29 7.82 -9.94
N VAL A 326 2.85 8.99 -10.23
CA VAL A 326 4.30 9.18 -10.41
C VAL A 326 4.84 9.99 -9.23
N PHE A 327 5.51 9.31 -8.30
CA PHE A 327 6.23 9.96 -7.19
C PHE A 327 7.58 10.45 -7.74
N LYS A 328 7.63 11.72 -8.14
CA LYS A 328 8.76 12.33 -8.87
C LYS A 328 9.91 12.83 -7.99
N ASN A 329 9.74 12.84 -6.67
CA ASN A 329 10.73 13.41 -5.75
C ASN A 329 11.43 12.28 -5.00
N CYS A 330 12.31 11.56 -5.71
CA CYS A 330 13.01 10.39 -5.18
C CYS A 330 14.14 10.82 -4.24
N LYS A 331 14.05 10.43 -2.97
CA LYS A 331 15.07 10.77 -1.94
C LYS A 331 16.13 9.69 -1.78
N THR A 332 15.73 8.44 -1.95
CA THR A 332 16.63 7.27 -1.90
C THR A 332 16.32 6.39 -3.10
N ASN A 333 17.34 5.85 -3.78
CA ASN A 333 17.17 4.95 -4.94
C ASN A 333 18.38 4.01 -5.12
N GLU A 334 18.68 3.26 -4.08
CA GLU A 334 19.76 2.26 -4.06
C GLU A 334 19.48 1.16 -5.10
N GLY A 335 20.49 0.87 -5.93
CA GLY A 335 20.35 -0.02 -7.10
C GLY A 335 19.60 0.60 -8.28
N SER A 336 19.13 1.85 -8.16
CA SER A 336 18.47 2.65 -9.21
C SER A 336 17.32 1.91 -9.90
N ALA A 337 16.53 1.17 -9.13
CA ALA A 337 15.46 0.32 -9.62
C ALA A 337 14.12 1.06 -9.75
N TYR A 338 13.96 2.20 -9.09
CA TYR A 338 12.80 3.07 -9.25
C TYR A 338 13.07 4.16 -10.31
N ASP A 339 12.15 4.34 -11.24
CA ASP A 339 12.18 5.41 -12.24
C ASP A 339 11.18 6.50 -11.84
N GLU A 340 11.72 7.64 -11.38
CA GLU A 340 10.93 8.79 -10.93
C GLU A 340 10.16 9.49 -12.06
N MET A 341 10.50 9.25 -13.32
CA MET A 341 9.77 9.82 -14.46
C MET A 341 8.51 9.03 -14.79
N THR A 342 8.52 7.72 -14.54
CA THR A 342 7.41 6.82 -14.85
C THR A 342 6.63 6.36 -13.62
N GLY A 343 7.20 6.48 -12.41
CA GLY A 343 6.58 6.01 -11.17
C GLY A 343 6.71 4.49 -10.97
N ILE A 344 7.60 3.85 -11.73
CA ILE A 344 7.70 2.40 -11.83
C ILE A 344 9.00 1.94 -11.17
N PHE A 345 8.87 1.05 -10.20
CA PHE A 345 9.97 0.19 -9.77
C PHE A 345 10.08 -0.99 -10.73
N THR A 346 11.27 -1.23 -11.29
CA THR A 346 11.56 -2.41 -12.12
C THR A 346 12.55 -3.30 -11.40
N CYS A 347 12.13 -4.53 -11.12
CA CYS A 347 12.97 -5.52 -10.46
C CYS A 347 14.21 -5.83 -11.30
N LYS A 348 15.40 -5.60 -10.72
CA LYS A 348 16.71 -5.87 -11.37
C LYS A 348 17.38 -7.14 -10.86
N TYR A 349 16.83 -7.74 -9.82
CA TYR A 349 17.33 -8.96 -9.21
C TYR A 349 16.18 -9.76 -8.60
N SER A 350 16.03 -11.02 -9.00
CA SER A 350 14.96 -11.88 -8.54
C SER A 350 15.05 -12.10 -7.03
N GLY A 351 13.94 -11.99 -6.30
CA GLY A 351 13.94 -12.19 -4.85
C GLY A 351 12.71 -11.61 -4.17
N THR A 352 12.75 -11.59 -2.83
CA THR A 352 11.66 -11.04 -2.03
C THR A 352 11.83 -9.54 -1.81
N TYR A 353 10.75 -8.79 -2.01
CA TYR A 353 10.68 -7.36 -1.80
C TYR A 353 9.51 -7.02 -0.90
N ALA A 354 9.67 -5.97 -0.11
CA ALA A 354 8.60 -5.33 0.63
C ALA A 354 8.39 -3.92 0.09
N PHE A 355 7.13 -3.50 0.04
CA PHE A 355 6.71 -2.19 -0.44
C PHE A 355 5.74 -1.58 0.57
N SER A 356 5.79 -0.26 0.66
CA SER A 356 4.84 0.54 1.42
C SER A 356 4.49 1.80 0.66
N TRP A 357 3.22 2.20 0.70
CA TRP A 357 2.74 3.44 0.12
C TRP A 357 1.89 4.16 1.15
N THR A 358 2.02 5.48 1.22
CA THR A 358 1.11 6.33 1.99
C THR A 358 0.40 7.25 1.01
N ILE A 359 -0.93 7.30 1.07
CA ILE A 359 -1.73 8.25 0.28
C ILE A 359 -2.54 9.10 1.25
N ALA A 360 -2.44 10.42 1.08
CA ALA A 360 -3.25 11.37 1.82
C ALA A 360 -4.28 12.02 0.91
N THR A 361 -5.49 12.24 1.44
CA THR A 361 -6.62 12.84 0.73
C THR A 361 -7.15 14.03 1.54
N SER A 362 -7.77 15.00 0.88
CA SER A 362 -8.37 16.18 1.54
C SER A 362 -9.63 16.66 0.82
N GLY A 363 -10.46 17.43 1.54
CA GLY A 363 -11.59 18.15 0.94
C GLY A 363 -12.79 17.28 0.52
N HIS A 364 -13.21 16.34 1.36
CA HIS A 364 -14.46 15.53 1.19
C HIS A 364 -14.35 14.46 0.14
N ARG A 365 -13.19 13.80 0.12
CA ARG A 365 -12.85 12.83 -0.89
C ARG A 365 -12.43 11.53 -0.23
N TYR A 366 -13.02 10.46 -0.75
CA TYR A 366 -12.52 9.11 -0.57
C TYR A 366 -11.45 8.84 -1.63
N THR A 367 -10.36 8.20 -1.22
CA THR A 367 -9.30 7.75 -2.11
C THR A 367 -8.97 6.30 -1.83
N GLU A 368 -8.99 5.51 -2.91
CA GLU A 368 -8.45 4.15 -2.94
C GLU A 368 -7.09 4.17 -3.63
N ALA A 369 -6.15 3.44 -3.07
CA ALA A 369 -4.82 3.27 -3.60
C ALA A 369 -4.50 1.79 -3.75
N GLU A 370 -3.98 1.39 -4.90
CA GLU A 370 -3.65 0.01 -5.22
C GLU A 370 -2.17 -0.08 -5.59
N LEU A 371 -1.48 -1.07 -5.01
CA LEU A 371 -0.16 -1.50 -5.45
C LEU A 371 -0.32 -2.61 -6.49
N LEU A 372 0.27 -2.37 -7.67
CA LEU A 372 0.23 -3.30 -8.79
C LEU A 372 1.60 -3.91 -9.06
N VAL A 373 1.64 -5.22 -9.31
CA VAL A 373 2.79 -5.92 -9.88
C VAL A 373 2.38 -6.40 -11.27
N ASN A 374 3.07 -5.93 -12.31
CA ASN A 374 2.74 -6.26 -13.71
C ASN A 374 1.25 -6.06 -14.07
N ASP A 375 0.66 -4.97 -13.55
CA ASP A 375 -0.76 -4.62 -13.70
C ASP A 375 -1.77 -5.50 -12.96
N GLU A 376 -1.31 -6.45 -12.14
CA GLU A 376 -2.13 -7.18 -11.20
C GLU A 376 -2.12 -6.50 -9.82
N VAL A 377 -3.29 -6.33 -9.20
CA VAL A 377 -3.44 -5.67 -7.89
C VAL A 377 -3.05 -6.62 -6.76
N ILE A 378 -1.91 -6.35 -6.13
CA ILE A 378 -1.36 -7.18 -5.04
C ILE A 378 -1.62 -6.58 -3.65
N GLY A 379 -1.91 -5.28 -3.54
CA GLY A 379 -2.32 -4.64 -2.29
C GLY A 379 -3.19 -3.42 -2.51
N SER A 380 -3.95 -3.03 -1.49
CA SER A 380 -4.81 -1.85 -1.54
C SER A 380 -4.90 -1.16 -0.17
N SER A 381 -5.17 0.15 -0.17
CA SER A 381 -5.48 0.94 1.02
C SER A 381 -6.57 1.98 0.70
N GLY A 382 -7.31 2.39 1.73
CA GLY A 382 -8.38 3.38 1.61
C GLY A 382 -8.28 4.43 2.70
N THR A 383 -8.49 5.70 2.34
CA THR A 383 -8.61 6.83 3.27
C THR A 383 -9.69 7.78 2.80
N ASP A 384 -10.35 8.45 3.74
CA ASP A 384 -11.37 9.45 3.45
C ASP A 384 -11.14 10.75 4.24
N SER A 385 -11.41 11.88 3.59
CA SER A 385 -11.39 13.19 4.26
C SER A 385 -12.82 13.64 4.60
N ARG A 386 -13.07 14.00 5.85
CA ARG A 386 -14.42 14.28 6.41
C ARG A 386 -15.02 15.63 6.00
N PRO A 387 -16.36 15.86 6.04
CA PRO A 387 -17.13 17.04 5.53
C PRO A 387 -16.74 18.51 5.88
N SER A 388 -15.53 18.85 6.36
CA SER A 388 -15.01 20.25 6.40
C SER A 388 -13.79 20.54 5.52
N SER A 389 -13.76 21.63 4.76
CA SER A 389 -12.70 21.96 3.77
C SER A 389 -11.25 22.00 4.27
N ASP A 390 -11.03 21.85 5.58
CA ASP A 390 -9.74 21.79 6.28
C ASP A 390 -9.41 20.36 6.81
N THR A 391 -10.10 19.32 6.34
CA THR A 391 -9.79 17.93 6.71
C THR A 391 -8.81 17.30 5.72
N ALA A 392 -7.84 16.57 6.28
CA ALA A 392 -6.94 15.72 5.53
C ALA A 392 -6.64 14.48 6.37
N ASP A 393 -6.59 13.35 5.69
CA ASP A 393 -6.33 12.05 6.31
C ASP A 393 -5.43 11.20 5.39
N SER A 394 -4.77 10.19 5.95
CA SER A 394 -3.84 9.33 5.22
C SER A 394 -3.92 7.86 5.59
N SER A 395 -3.83 7.01 4.57
CA SER A 395 -3.68 5.56 4.73
C SER A 395 -2.29 5.11 4.32
N THR A 396 -1.74 4.13 5.03
CA THR A 396 -0.49 3.45 4.66
C THR A 396 -0.74 1.99 4.39
N GLY A 397 -0.31 1.46 3.26
CA GLY A 397 -0.38 0.04 2.93
C GLY A 397 0.98 -0.65 2.95
N PHE A 398 0.97 -1.98 3.06
CA PHE A 398 2.17 -2.83 3.01
C PHE A 398 1.93 -4.06 2.12
N VAL A 399 2.97 -4.47 1.38
CA VAL A 399 3.00 -5.74 0.64
C VAL A 399 4.38 -6.35 0.77
N ALA A 400 4.46 -7.67 0.97
CA ALA A 400 5.67 -8.46 0.77
C ALA A 400 5.42 -9.50 -0.32
N CYS A 401 6.27 -9.56 -1.35
CA CYS A 401 6.09 -10.45 -2.48
C CYS A 401 7.43 -10.85 -3.12
N ASN A 402 7.42 -11.94 -3.89
CA ASN A 402 8.55 -12.31 -4.73
C ASN A 402 8.40 -11.64 -6.10
N LEU A 403 9.50 -11.05 -6.58
CA LEU A 403 9.59 -10.48 -7.91
C LEU A 403 10.67 -11.21 -8.70
N GLY A 404 10.40 -11.49 -9.98
CA GLY A 404 11.39 -11.86 -10.97
C GLY A 404 11.99 -10.62 -11.64
N VAL A 405 13.16 -10.78 -12.25
CA VAL A 405 13.76 -9.70 -13.05
C VAL A 405 12.83 -9.23 -14.16
N GLY A 406 12.68 -7.92 -14.28
CA GLY A 406 11.78 -7.27 -15.23
C GLY A 406 10.38 -6.98 -14.70
N ASP A 407 9.98 -7.56 -13.56
CA ASP A 407 8.69 -7.27 -12.93
C ASP A 407 8.59 -5.79 -12.55
N LYS A 408 7.42 -5.21 -12.78
CA LYS A 408 7.14 -3.78 -12.60
C LYS A 408 6.17 -3.56 -11.46
N VAL A 409 6.53 -2.68 -10.53
CA VAL A 409 5.68 -2.29 -9.40
C VAL A 409 5.35 -0.81 -9.50
N ARG A 410 4.07 -0.47 -9.34
CA ARG A 410 3.56 0.91 -9.39
C ARG A 410 2.29 1.08 -8.56
N ILE A 411 1.95 2.33 -8.26
CA ILE A 411 0.71 2.68 -7.56
C ILE A 411 -0.32 3.22 -8.55
N ARG A 412 -1.56 2.78 -8.41
CA ARG A 412 -2.74 3.39 -9.02
C ARG A 412 -3.59 4.02 -7.92
N VAL A 413 -4.12 5.21 -8.17
CA VAL A 413 -5.04 5.87 -7.27
C VAL A 413 -6.38 6.05 -7.98
N ASN A 414 -7.47 5.85 -7.24
CA ASN A 414 -8.82 6.26 -7.57
C ASN A 414 -9.27 7.32 -6.57
N GLY A 415 -9.15 8.59 -6.94
CA GLY A 415 -9.42 9.71 -6.04
C GLY A 415 -8.30 10.73 -6.08
N THR A 416 -7.76 11.08 -4.91
CA THR A 416 -6.81 12.18 -4.75
C THR A 416 -5.63 11.83 -3.86
N ALA A 417 -4.46 12.32 -4.25
CA ALA A 417 -3.24 12.14 -3.49
C ALA A 417 -2.60 13.50 -3.23
N ASP A 418 -2.38 13.85 -1.97
CA ASP A 418 -1.73 15.10 -1.59
C ASP A 418 -0.22 15.00 -1.78
N GLY A 419 0.36 16.00 -2.45
CA GLY A 419 1.79 16.06 -2.78
C GLY A 419 2.71 16.18 -1.57
N ASN A 420 2.24 16.67 -0.42
CA ASN A 420 3.08 16.87 0.76
C ASN A 420 3.23 15.63 1.64
N TYR A 421 2.26 14.70 1.55
CA TYR A 421 2.11 13.58 2.47
C TYR A 421 2.15 12.22 1.78
N SER A 422 1.89 12.16 0.46
CA SER A 422 1.84 10.90 -0.27
C SER A 422 3.23 10.41 -0.68
N THR A 423 3.53 9.15 -0.38
CA THR A 423 4.86 8.54 -0.54
C THR A 423 4.77 7.13 -1.10
N PHE A 424 5.87 6.67 -1.70
CA PHE A 424 6.05 5.29 -2.14
C PHE A 424 7.48 4.83 -1.84
N SER A 425 7.57 3.69 -1.16
CA SER A 425 8.79 3.07 -0.69
C SER A 425 8.83 1.59 -1.08
N GLY A 426 10.02 1.08 -1.34
CA GLY A 426 10.22 -0.36 -1.52
C GLY A 426 11.66 -0.76 -1.27
N TRP A 427 11.86 -1.97 -0.77
CA TRP A 427 13.18 -2.49 -0.45
C TRP A 427 13.25 -4.01 -0.62
N ARG A 428 14.44 -4.49 -0.94
CA ARG A 428 14.72 -5.92 -1.03
C ARG A 428 14.95 -6.50 0.36
N LEU A 429 14.41 -7.69 0.60
CA LEU A 429 14.67 -8.49 1.79
C LEU A 429 15.87 -9.43 1.53
N PRO A 430 16.65 -9.81 2.57
CA PRO A 430 17.74 -10.77 2.41
C PRO A 430 17.28 -12.12 1.85
N ASP A 431 18.12 -12.75 1.03
CA ASP A 431 17.80 -14.05 0.42
C ASP A 431 17.55 -15.13 1.48
N GLY A 432 16.59 -16.01 1.19
CA GLY A 432 16.24 -17.12 2.06
C GLY A 432 15.44 -16.73 3.31
N ASN A 433 15.20 -15.43 3.55
CA ASN A 433 14.36 -15.01 4.67
C ASN A 433 12.90 -15.44 4.45
N SER A 434 12.27 -15.87 5.54
CA SER A 434 10.84 -16.14 5.58
C SER A 434 10.04 -14.84 5.51
N PHE A 435 8.95 -14.89 4.75
CA PHE A 435 7.97 -13.82 4.70
C PHE A 435 6.56 -14.38 4.53
N LEU A 436 5.60 -13.55 4.90
CA LEU A 436 4.17 -13.71 4.71
C LEU A 436 3.61 -12.38 4.21
N TYR A 437 2.70 -12.45 3.26
CA TYR A 437 1.71 -11.41 2.98
C TYR A 437 0.36 -12.10 2.80
N ALA A 438 -0.61 -11.73 3.62
CA ALA A 438 -1.95 -12.29 3.60
C ALA A 438 -2.98 -11.17 3.54
N ARG A 439 -4.02 -11.35 2.74
CA ARG A 439 -5.15 -10.42 2.62
C ARG A 439 -6.47 -11.11 2.93
N ALA A 440 -7.39 -10.33 3.48
CA ALA A 440 -8.75 -10.78 3.72
C ALA A 440 -9.51 -10.86 2.38
N LEU A 441 -10.15 -11.99 2.10
CA LEU A 441 -11.03 -12.16 0.93
C LEU A 441 -12.51 -12.02 1.29
N SER A 442 -12.82 -12.12 2.57
CA SER A 442 -14.14 -11.97 3.13
C SER A 442 -14.02 -11.33 4.51
N GLN A 443 -15.10 -10.73 4.97
CA GLN A 443 -15.20 -10.18 6.31
C GLN A 443 -14.69 -11.17 7.37
N LEU A 444 -13.78 -10.72 8.24
CA LEU A 444 -13.17 -11.55 9.27
C LEU A 444 -13.84 -11.28 10.62
N ASN A 445 -14.48 -12.31 11.17
CA ASN A 445 -15.07 -12.24 12.50
C ASN A 445 -14.00 -12.42 13.59
N SER A 446 -14.26 -11.85 14.78
CA SER A 446 -13.36 -11.98 15.93
C SER A 446 -13.00 -13.44 16.20
N PRO A 447 -11.72 -13.76 16.45
CA PRO A 447 -11.33 -15.12 16.82
C PRO A 447 -12.00 -15.53 18.13
N SER A 448 -12.50 -16.77 18.20
CA SER A 448 -13.23 -17.27 19.37
C SER A 448 -12.35 -17.53 20.59
N THR A 449 -11.03 -17.60 20.42
CA THR A 449 -10.04 -17.84 21.48
C THR A 449 -8.75 -17.07 21.18
N THR A 450 -7.96 -16.78 22.22
CA THR A 450 -6.65 -16.11 22.07
C THR A 450 -5.58 -16.98 21.42
N SER A 451 -5.83 -18.30 21.30
CA SER A 451 -4.94 -19.24 20.60
C SER A 451 -5.15 -19.26 19.08
N ARG A 452 -6.02 -18.40 18.54
CA ARG A 452 -6.26 -18.24 17.10
C ARG A 452 -6.15 -16.77 16.73
N GLY A 453 -5.87 -16.51 15.46
CA GLY A 453 -5.90 -15.18 14.87
C GLY A 453 -7.07 -14.97 13.94
N TYR A 454 -7.20 -13.74 13.44
CA TYR A 454 -8.01 -13.47 12.27
C TYR A 454 -7.44 -14.26 11.08
N PRO A 455 -8.27 -15.10 10.41
CA PRO A 455 -7.81 -15.99 9.36
C PRO A 455 -7.73 -15.24 8.01
N PHE A 456 -6.65 -14.51 7.74
CA PHE A 456 -6.43 -13.91 6.43
C PHE A 456 -6.26 -15.02 5.38
N GLN A 457 -6.90 -14.92 4.22
CA GLN A 457 -7.02 -16.07 3.31
C GLN A 457 -6.04 -16.06 2.13
N SER A 458 -6.02 -14.99 1.34
CA SER A 458 -5.17 -14.97 0.13
C SER A 458 -3.73 -14.70 0.57
N VAL A 459 -2.91 -15.74 0.51
CA VAL A 459 -1.57 -15.80 1.09
C VAL A 459 -0.51 -15.89 0.01
N ILE A 460 0.48 -15.02 0.10
CA ILE A 460 1.76 -15.06 -0.60
C ILE A 460 2.83 -15.26 0.48
N ASN A 461 3.61 -16.33 0.41
CA ASN A 461 4.63 -16.61 1.42
C ASN A 461 5.84 -17.35 0.84
N ASN A 462 6.88 -17.45 1.65
CA ASN A 462 8.01 -18.34 1.41
C ASN A 462 8.12 -19.33 2.60
N GLY A 463 7.87 -20.61 2.35
CA GLY A 463 8.03 -21.68 3.34
C GLY A 463 6.75 -22.19 4.04
N ASN A 464 5.56 -21.71 3.63
CA ASN A 464 4.27 -22.19 4.16
C ASN A 464 4.14 -22.12 5.69
N HIS A 465 4.59 -21.02 6.28
CA HIS A 465 4.65 -20.80 7.73
C HIS A 465 3.38 -20.16 8.30
N TYR A 466 2.29 -20.08 7.53
CA TYR A 466 1.03 -19.47 7.95
C TYR A 466 -0.15 -20.38 7.64
N ASP A 467 -0.96 -20.66 8.65
CA ASP A 467 -2.21 -21.40 8.50
C ASP A 467 -3.38 -20.43 8.41
N SER A 468 -3.92 -20.26 7.21
CA SER A 468 -5.06 -19.38 6.92
C SER A 468 -6.37 -19.86 7.53
N ASN A 469 -6.48 -21.09 8.02
CA ASN A 469 -7.68 -21.53 8.76
C ASN A 469 -7.64 -21.04 10.21
N THR A 470 -6.45 -20.98 10.81
CA THR A 470 -6.29 -20.60 12.22
C THR A 470 -5.82 -19.16 12.43
N GLY A 471 -5.30 -18.52 11.38
CA GLY A 471 -4.74 -17.17 11.45
C GLY A 471 -3.39 -17.11 12.15
N ILE A 472 -2.65 -18.22 12.16
CA ILE A 472 -1.41 -18.39 12.93
C ILE A 472 -0.21 -18.44 11.99
N TYR A 473 0.76 -17.57 12.23
CA TYR A 473 2.11 -17.64 11.66
C TYR A 473 3.05 -18.36 12.63
N THR A 474 3.79 -19.37 12.18
CA THR A 474 4.79 -20.08 12.98
C THR A 474 6.18 -19.64 12.57
N CYS A 475 6.91 -19.01 13.49
CA CYS A 475 8.26 -18.53 13.29
C CYS A 475 9.20 -19.68 12.86
N PRO A 476 9.78 -19.64 11.64
CA PRO A 476 10.58 -20.76 11.15
C PRO A 476 12.00 -20.80 11.71
N GLU A 477 12.53 -19.66 12.10
CA GLU A 477 13.92 -19.50 12.54
C GLU A 477 14.01 -18.41 13.60
N ASP A 478 14.98 -18.52 14.51
CA ASP A 478 15.33 -17.44 15.43
C ASP A 478 15.67 -16.15 14.68
N GLY A 479 15.26 -14.99 15.20
CA GLY A 479 15.70 -13.71 14.64
C GLY A 479 14.76 -12.56 14.96
N LEU A 480 15.07 -11.44 14.33
CA LEU A 480 14.28 -10.23 14.37
C LEU A 480 13.27 -10.24 13.22
N TYR A 481 12.01 -9.96 13.53
CA TYR A 481 10.91 -9.95 12.58
C TYR A 481 10.18 -8.62 12.61
N ALA A 482 9.79 -8.13 11.43
CA ALA A 482 8.83 -7.05 11.28
C ALA A 482 7.44 -7.63 11.03
N PHE A 483 6.45 -7.05 11.69
CA PHE A 483 5.03 -7.35 11.57
C PHE A 483 4.31 -6.09 11.15
N THR A 484 3.54 -6.18 10.08
CA THR A 484 2.65 -5.10 9.64
C THR A 484 1.26 -5.67 9.49
N PHE A 485 0.26 -4.90 9.88
CA PHE A 485 -1.10 -5.15 9.46
C PHE A 485 -1.79 -3.83 9.17
N THR A 486 -2.60 -3.84 8.14
CA THR A 486 -3.56 -2.79 7.82
C THR A 486 -4.93 -3.37 8.12
N VAL A 487 -5.74 -2.67 8.88
CA VAL A 487 -7.12 -3.10 9.18
C VAL A 487 -8.08 -2.01 8.78
N GLU A 488 -9.15 -2.41 8.12
CA GLU A 488 -10.25 -1.55 7.70
C GLU A 488 -11.44 -1.69 8.64
N ALA A 489 -12.05 -0.57 8.98
CA ALA A 489 -13.41 -0.51 9.53
C ALA A 489 -14.32 0.30 8.60
N THR A 490 -15.62 0.01 8.69
CA THR A 490 -16.69 0.75 8.01
C THR A 490 -17.92 0.86 8.91
N ASN A 491 -18.90 1.68 8.54
CA ASN A 491 -20.22 1.72 9.18
C ASN A 491 -20.19 1.97 10.70
N ASN A 492 -19.25 2.79 11.19
CA ASN A 492 -19.10 3.09 12.63
C ASN A 492 -18.87 1.83 13.49
N ARG A 493 -18.33 0.75 12.91
CA ARG A 493 -17.95 -0.46 13.63
C ARG A 493 -16.63 -0.24 14.35
N TYR A 494 -16.62 -0.52 15.65
CA TYR A 494 -15.42 -0.49 16.45
C TYR A 494 -14.76 -1.86 16.44
N SER A 495 -13.58 -1.92 15.84
CA SER A 495 -12.69 -3.08 15.90
C SER A 495 -11.37 -2.66 16.51
N TYR A 496 -10.71 -3.60 17.16
CA TYR A 496 -9.36 -3.40 17.64
C TYR A 496 -8.54 -4.65 17.41
N VAL A 497 -7.26 -4.49 17.14
CA VAL A 497 -6.34 -5.61 16.87
C VAL A 497 -5.02 -5.45 17.61
N ARG A 498 -4.41 -6.59 17.96
CA ARG A 498 -3.11 -6.72 18.62
C ARG A 498 -2.37 -7.93 18.05
N LEU A 499 -1.04 -7.95 18.18
CA LEU A 499 -0.29 -9.19 18.01
C LEU A 499 -0.33 -10.00 19.28
N TYR A 500 -0.50 -11.30 19.12
CA TYR A 500 -0.38 -12.31 20.16
C TYR A 500 0.79 -13.23 19.83
N ARG A 501 1.52 -13.66 20.87
CA ARG A 501 2.55 -14.70 20.82
C ARG A 501 2.12 -15.88 21.67
N SER A 502 1.97 -17.05 21.05
CA SER A 502 1.64 -18.30 21.75
C SER A 502 0.44 -18.18 22.70
N GLY A 503 -0.62 -17.49 22.23
CA GLY A 503 -1.86 -17.29 22.98
C GLY A 503 -1.87 -16.14 23.99
N SER A 504 -0.75 -15.42 24.15
CA SER A 504 -0.59 -14.27 25.05
C SER A 504 -0.36 -12.99 24.28
N GLN A 505 -0.83 -11.86 24.79
CA GLN A 505 -0.65 -10.56 24.15
C GLN A 505 0.85 -10.22 24.00
N LEU A 506 1.28 -9.91 22.78
CA LEU A 506 2.65 -9.48 22.46
C LEU A 506 2.71 -7.95 22.29
N SER A 507 1.77 -7.36 21.55
CA SER A 507 1.72 -5.90 21.34
C SER A 507 1.40 -5.16 22.65
N PRO A 508 2.11 -4.07 22.98
CA PRO A 508 1.82 -3.30 24.19
C PRO A 508 0.50 -2.52 24.11
N PHE A 509 -0.02 -2.28 22.91
CA PHE A 509 -1.23 -1.53 22.64
C PHE A 509 -2.05 -2.16 21.52
N ALA A 510 -3.33 -1.79 21.44
CA ALA A 510 -4.19 -2.12 20.31
C ALA A 510 -4.13 -1.05 19.23
N ILE A 511 -4.48 -1.47 18.02
CA ILE A 511 -4.73 -0.60 16.89
C ILE A 511 -6.21 -0.63 16.58
N TYR A 512 -6.75 0.55 16.34
CA TYR A 512 -8.16 0.80 16.10
C TYR A 512 -8.28 1.54 14.77
N PRO A 513 -8.95 0.96 13.76
CA PRO A 513 -9.44 1.71 12.61
C PRO A 513 -10.66 2.55 13.01
N TYR A 514 -10.67 3.84 12.69
CA TYR A 514 -11.68 4.80 13.16
C TYR A 514 -12.53 5.33 11.99
N ALA A 515 -13.34 4.47 11.40
CA ALA A 515 -14.28 4.89 10.37
C ALA A 515 -15.41 5.75 10.97
N SER A 516 -15.54 7.00 10.49
CA SER A 516 -16.70 7.84 10.81
C SER A 516 -17.99 7.29 10.17
N SER A 517 -19.14 7.67 10.74
CA SER A 517 -20.46 7.21 10.28
C SER A 517 -20.71 7.44 8.77
N GLY A 518 -21.14 6.38 8.06
CA GLY A 518 -21.49 6.40 6.64
C GLY A 518 -20.87 5.26 5.82
N ASP A 519 -20.90 5.40 4.48
CA ASP A 519 -20.24 4.52 3.49
C ASP A 519 -18.70 4.68 3.46
N PHE A 520 -18.13 5.49 4.36
CA PHE A 520 -16.72 5.84 4.37
C PHE A 520 -15.88 4.79 5.11
N VAL A 521 -14.66 4.54 4.60
CA VAL A 521 -13.75 3.50 5.09
C VAL A 521 -12.44 4.17 5.53
N ASP A 522 -11.95 3.76 6.69
CA ASP A 522 -10.68 4.20 7.24
C ASP A 522 -9.81 2.98 7.56
N THR A 523 -8.51 3.12 7.32
CA THR A 523 -7.53 2.05 7.52
C THR A 523 -6.46 2.48 8.50
N SER A 524 -6.24 1.63 9.52
CA SER A 524 -5.16 1.84 10.47
C SER A 524 -4.05 0.82 10.26
N SER A 525 -2.81 1.30 10.21
CA SER A 525 -1.63 0.50 9.85
C SER A 525 -0.52 0.61 10.87
N ASN A 526 0.33 -0.41 10.94
CA ASN A 526 1.54 -0.38 11.76
C ASN A 526 2.73 -1.10 11.14
N LEU A 527 3.87 -0.90 11.80
CA LEU A 527 5.06 -1.74 11.67
C LEU A 527 5.62 -1.94 13.08
N GLN A 528 5.52 -3.17 13.59
CA GLN A 528 6.05 -3.56 14.90
C GLN A 528 7.20 -4.55 14.72
N ILE A 529 8.22 -4.46 15.59
CA ILE A 529 9.44 -5.26 15.47
C ILE A 529 9.66 -6.05 16.75
N TYR A 530 9.87 -7.36 16.63
CA TYR A 530 10.09 -8.27 17.75
C TYR A 530 11.19 -9.29 17.47
N SER A 531 11.93 -9.67 18.51
CA SER A 531 12.82 -10.83 18.49
C SER A 531 12.00 -12.08 18.82
N LEU A 532 12.05 -13.08 17.93
CA LEU A 532 11.33 -14.34 18.06
C LEU A 532 12.29 -15.52 17.99
N SER A 533 11.86 -16.61 18.61
CA SER A 533 12.48 -17.93 18.53
C SER A 533 11.73 -18.80 17.53
N GLN A 534 12.43 -19.77 16.94
CA GLN A 534 11.85 -20.81 16.12
C GLN A 534 10.72 -21.52 16.89
N GLY A 535 9.58 -21.70 16.22
CA GLY A 535 8.38 -22.31 16.78
C GLY A 535 7.45 -21.34 17.54
N ASP A 536 7.85 -20.10 17.79
CA ASP A 536 6.92 -19.08 18.29
C ASP A 536 5.74 -18.94 17.32
N THR A 537 4.54 -18.86 17.86
CA THR A 537 3.33 -18.65 17.07
C THR A 537 2.85 -17.21 17.21
N ILE A 538 2.64 -16.53 16.08
CA ILE A 538 2.15 -15.15 16.02
C ILE A 538 0.78 -15.11 15.38
N SER A 539 -0.14 -14.36 15.97
CA SER A 539 -1.46 -14.14 15.41
C SER A 539 -1.90 -12.69 15.59
N VAL A 540 -2.67 -12.18 14.63
CA VAL A 540 -3.43 -10.95 14.80
C VAL A 540 -4.73 -11.33 15.52
N TYR A 541 -4.92 -10.83 16.74
CA TYR A 541 -6.09 -11.12 17.57
C TYR A 541 -6.73 -9.82 18.04
N GLY A 542 -8.04 -9.83 18.22
CA GLY A 542 -8.77 -8.63 18.58
C GLY A 542 -10.26 -8.86 18.75
N GLY A 543 -10.98 -7.76 18.97
CA GLY A 543 -12.44 -7.75 19.03
C GLY A 543 -13.03 -6.93 17.90
N GLY A 544 -14.23 -7.28 17.47
CA GLY A 544 -14.92 -6.65 16.36
C GLY A 544 -14.77 -7.39 15.03
N VAL A 545 -15.34 -6.79 14.00
CA VAL A 545 -15.35 -7.32 12.64
C VAL A 545 -14.37 -6.52 11.78
N ILE A 546 -13.50 -7.22 11.06
CA ILE A 546 -12.53 -6.60 10.14
C ILE A 546 -13.08 -6.73 8.71
N GLU A 547 -13.16 -5.61 8.00
CA GLU A 547 -13.63 -5.61 6.61
C GLU A 547 -12.53 -6.03 5.64
N PRO A 548 -12.86 -6.71 4.53
CA PRO A 548 -11.85 -7.42 3.77
C PRO A 548 -11.01 -6.56 2.82
N LEU A 549 -11.56 -5.49 2.26
CA LEU A 549 -11.05 -4.87 1.03
C LEU A 549 -9.59 -4.39 1.18
N HIS A 550 -9.26 -3.69 2.26
CA HIS A 550 -7.92 -3.18 2.51
C HIS A 550 -7.18 -3.90 3.65
N SER A 551 -7.79 -4.92 4.26
CA SER A 551 -7.23 -5.57 5.44
C SER A 551 -6.17 -6.60 5.08
N THR A 552 -4.96 -6.37 5.59
CA THR A 552 -3.76 -7.16 5.26
C THR A 552 -2.94 -7.48 6.50
N PHE A 553 -2.17 -8.56 6.43
CA PHE A 553 -1.19 -8.96 7.42
C PHE A 553 0.09 -9.42 6.71
N ALA A 554 1.21 -8.74 6.99
CA ALA A 554 2.50 -9.10 6.43
C ALA A 554 3.56 -9.27 7.51
N VAL A 555 4.46 -10.22 7.28
CA VAL A 555 5.57 -10.57 8.16
C VAL A 555 6.80 -10.76 7.31
N TRP A 556 7.94 -10.28 7.77
CA TRP A 556 9.23 -10.69 7.21
C TRP A 556 10.30 -10.76 8.27
N ARG A 557 11.19 -11.72 8.10
CA ARG A 557 12.43 -11.78 8.86
C ARG A 557 13.38 -10.68 8.40
N ILE A 558 13.95 -9.95 9.36
CA ILE A 558 14.98 -8.94 9.11
C ILE A 558 16.34 -9.65 9.05
N ARG A 559 16.92 -10.01 10.20
CA ARG A 559 18.15 -10.81 10.38
C ARG A 559 18.20 -11.35 11.81
N ASN A 560 19.28 -12.02 12.19
CA ASN A 560 19.57 -12.34 13.59
C ASN A 560 19.66 -11.07 14.45
N THR A 561 19.23 -11.18 15.70
CA THR A 561 19.37 -10.11 16.70
C THR A 561 20.85 -9.91 17.03
N SER A 562 21.43 -8.78 16.60
CA SER A 562 22.80 -8.39 16.90
C SER A 562 22.96 -6.87 16.83
N SER A 563 24.04 -6.34 17.42
CA SER A 563 24.41 -4.92 17.28
C SER A 563 24.70 -4.52 15.82
N ASP A 564 24.98 -5.49 14.95
CA ASP A 564 25.18 -5.27 13.51
C ASP A 564 23.86 -5.15 12.73
N THR A 565 22.73 -5.43 13.38
CA THR A 565 21.39 -5.14 12.84
C THR A 565 20.66 -4.17 13.77
N PRO A 566 21.06 -2.88 13.80
CA PRO A 566 20.36 -1.86 14.56
C PRO A 566 18.86 -1.85 14.24
N ALA A 567 18.04 -1.94 15.27
CA ALA A 567 16.60 -1.88 15.20
C ALA A 567 16.05 -1.38 16.53
N PHE A 568 14.98 -0.60 16.48
CA PHE A 568 14.34 -0.07 17.67
C PHE A 568 12.83 0.07 17.46
N MET A 569 12.12 0.11 18.58
CA MET A 569 10.69 0.43 18.62
C MET A 569 10.36 1.10 19.94
N GLY A 570 9.79 2.30 19.86
CA GLY A 570 9.33 3.07 21.00
C GLY A 570 7.91 3.59 20.80
N TYR A 571 7.18 3.77 21.90
CA TYR A 571 5.85 4.36 21.90
C TYR A 571 5.65 5.27 23.10
N THR A 572 4.60 6.09 23.06
CA THR A 572 4.18 6.90 24.20
C THR A 572 3.01 6.24 24.94
N SER A 573 3.16 6.01 26.24
CA SER A 573 2.09 5.47 27.11
C SER A 573 1.25 6.55 27.78
N SER A 574 1.37 7.80 27.33
CA SER A 574 0.61 8.95 27.82
C SER A 574 0.62 10.05 26.75
N SER A 575 -0.50 10.74 26.54
CA SER A 575 -0.62 11.77 25.52
C SER A 575 0.42 12.88 25.75
N THR A 576 0.97 13.45 24.68
CA THR A 576 2.07 14.41 24.79
C THR A 576 2.03 15.48 23.71
N SER A 577 2.30 16.72 24.11
CA SER A 577 2.52 17.86 23.21
C SER A 577 4.02 18.22 23.08
N SER A 578 4.91 17.31 23.50
CA SER A 578 6.37 17.53 23.47
C SER A 578 6.90 17.65 22.05
N LYS A 579 7.95 18.46 21.85
CA LYS A 579 8.58 18.66 20.54
C LYS A 579 10.10 18.62 20.74
N PRO A 580 10.82 17.54 20.35
CA PRO A 580 10.34 16.33 19.66
C PRO A 580 9.40 15.42 20.48
N LEU A 581 8.72 14.51 19.78
CA LEU A 581 7.87 13.46 20.35
C LEU A 581 8.63 12.66 21.41
N ILE A 582 8.05 12.49 22.60
CA ILE A 582 8.60 11.62 23.65
C ILE A 582 7.97 10.22 23.56
N CYS A 583 8.74 9.22 23.14
CA CYS A 583 8.41 7.81 23.35
C CYS A 583 8.96 7.35 24.70
N ASN A 584 8.13 7.41 25.75
CA ASN A 584 8.53 7.08 27.11
C ASN A 584 8.62 5.57 27.41
N ARG A 585 8.20 4.72 26.47
CA ARG A 585 8.33 3.26 26.52
C ARG A 585 9.13 2.75 25.35
N GLU A 586 10.16 1.99 25.66
CA GLU A 586 10.99 1.27 24.69
C GLU A 586 10.61 -0.20 24.71
N VAL A 587 10.34 -0.77 23.53
CA VAL A 587 9.99 -2.19 23.37
C VAL A 587 11.18 -2.99 22.86
N LEU A 588 12.00 -2.34 22.03
CA LEU A 588 13.19 -2.91 21.42
C LEU A 588 14.21 -1.79 21.20
N ASP A 589 15.47 -2.08 21.50
CA ASP A 589 16.64 -1.35 21.01
C ASP A 589 17.84 -2.32 20.95
N THR A 590 18.24 -2.72 19.74
CA THR A 590 19.33 -3.69 19.56
C THR A 590 20.72 -3.04 19.59
N SER A 591 20.80 -1.71 19.59
CA SER A 591 22.06 -0.96 19.50
C SER A 591 22.21 0.14 20.56
N ASN A 592 21.31 0.20 21.56
CA ASN A 592 21.27 1.26 22.58
C ASN A 592 21.38 2.66 21.97
N SER A 593 20.70 2.86 20.85
CA SER A 593 20.80 4.04 19.99
C SER A 593 19.53 4.90 20.05
N PHE A 594 18.46 4.39 20.66
CA PHE A 594 17.22 5.11 20.87
C PHE A 594 17.23 5.78 22.25
N ASN A 595 17.01 7.09 22.28
CA ASN A 595 16.92 7.87 23.49
C ASN A 595 15.60 8.63 23.49
N LYS A 596 14.49 7.90 23.69
CA LYS A 596 13.08 8.34 23.90
C LYS A 596 12.51 9.38 22.91
N THR A 597 13.19 10.51 22.74
CA THR A 597 12.92 11.60 21.82
C THR A 597 13.63 11.51 20.48
N TYR A 598 14.70 10.73 20.38
CA TYR A 598 15.44 10.58 19.13
C TYR A 598 16.15 9.23 19.01
N PHE A 599 16.50 8.86 17.78
CA PHE A 599 17.40 7.76 17.43
C PHE A 599 18.71 8.35 16.91
N LEU A 600 19.83 7.97 17.54
CA LEU A 600 21.16 8.37 17.10
C LEU A 600 21.79 7.26 16.29
N THR A 601 22.03 7.51 15.01
CA THR A 601 22.45 6.47 14.06
C THR A 601 23.77 5.80 14.50
N PRO A 602 23.80 4.48 14.76
CA PRO A 602 24.99 3.83 15.30
C PRO A 602 26.09 3.58 14.27
N LYS A 603 25.73 3.49 12.98
CA LYS A 603 26.65 3.25 11.87
C LYS A 603 26.09 3.75 10.54
N ASP A 604 26.99 3.94 9.58
CA ASP A 604 26.62 4.35 8.22
C ASP A 604 25.79 3.25 7.52
N GLY A 605 24.82 3.69 6.73
CA GLY A 605 24.10 2.85 5.78
C GLY A 605 22.67 3.29 5.58
N VAL A 606 21.82 2.38 5.12
CA VAL A 606 20.44 2.66 4.75
C VAL A 606 19.50 2.12 5.82
N TYR A 607 18.61 2.99 6.26
CA TYR A 607 17.67 2.75 7.35
C TYR A 607 16.25 3.01 6.87
N LEU A 608 15.33 2.24 7.45
CA LEU A 608 13.90 2.45 7.32
C LEU A 608 13.35 2.93 8.65
N PHE A 609 12.44 3.90 8.59
CA PHE A 609 11.69 4.39 9.75
C PHE A 609 10.21 4.43 9.42
N PHE A 610 9.40 3.88 10.31
CA PHE A 610 7.96 3.98 10.31
C PHE A 610 7.51 4.68 11.59
N TRP A 611 6.60 5.64 11.47
CA TRP A 611 5.95 6.23 12.63
C TRP A 611 4.46 6.33 12.40
N ASN A 612 3.72 6.15 13.49
CA ASN A 612 2.26 6.30 13.54
C ASN A 612 1.94 7.35 14.60
N MET A 613 0.98 8.22 14.30
CA MET A 613 0.51 9.28 15.18
C MET A 613 -0.98 9.11 15.42
N HIS A 614 -1.36 9.08 16.69
CA HIS A 614 -2.75 8.99 17.11
C HIS A 614 -3.28 10.39 17.45
N ALA A 615 -4.38 10.79 16.82
CA ALA A 615 -4.97 12.11 16.98
C ALA A 615 -6.31 12.00 17.70
N TYR A 616 -6.49 12.75 18.80
CA TYR A 616 -7.77 12.82 19.53
C TYR A 616 -8.42 14.19 19.33
N SER A 617 -9.54 14.22 18.59
CA SER A 617 -10.36 15.41 18.36
C SER A 617 -9.60 16.61 17.78
N ILE A 618 -8.46 16.37 17.11
CA ILE A 618 -7.61 17.37 16.48
C ILE A 618 -7.13 16.89 15.11
N ARG A 619 -6.78 17.83 14.24
CA ARG A 619 -5.85 17.57 13.13
C ARG A 619 -4.45 17.46 13.71
N LEU A 620 -3.72 16.41 13.36
CA LEU A 620 -2.36 16.19 13.82
C LEU A 620 -1.45 15.97 12.62
N GLU A 621 -0.55 16.93 12.41
CA GLU A 621 0.53 16.80 11.45
C GLU A 621 1.81 16.44 12.17
N SER A 622 2.57 15.52 11.59
CA SER A 622 3.90 15.17 12.07
C SER A 622 4.90 15.04 10.95
N VAL A 623 6.16 15.27 11.29
CA VAL A 623 7.28 15.17 10.37
C VAL A 623 8.41 14.37 11.00
N LEU A 624 9.03 13.50 10.21
CA LEU A 624 10.28 12.85 10.58
C LEU A 624 11.44 13.72 10.10
N GLN A 625 12.38 14.00 11.00
CA GLN A 625 13.55 14.82 10.75
C GLN A 625 14.84 14.01 10.90
N VAL A 626 15.78 14.24 10.00
CA VAL A 626 17.18 13.80 10.10
C VAL A 626 18.03 15.07 10.22
N ASN A 627 18.76 15.24 11.31
CA ASN A 627 19.57 16.44 11.57
C ASN A 627 18.80 17.75 11.31
N ASP A 628 17.57 17.81 11.85
CA ASP A 628 16.63 18.94 11.72
C ASP A 628 16.09 19.20 10.30
N GLN A 629 16.44 18.36 9.31
CA GLN A 629 15.87 18.39 7.97
C GLN A 629 14.68 17.43 7.88
N THR A 630 13.54 17.91 7.41
CA THR A 630 12.36 17.06 7.18
C THR A 630 12.59 16.10 6.03
N VAL A 631 12.38 14.80 6.27
CA VAL A 631 12.51 13.73 5.28
C VAL A 631 11.20 13.00 4.99
N GLY A 632 10.14 13.23 5.78
CA GLY A 632 8.81 12.68 5.55
C GLY A 632 7.76 13.35 6.43
N ARG A 633 6.49 13.24 6.03
CA ARG A 633 5.33 13.88 6.69
C ARG A 633 4.15 12.95 6.74
N THR A 634 3.30 13.09 7.75
CA THR A 634 1.99 12.44 7.78
C THR A 634 0.96 13.35 8.45
N ILE A 635 -0.31 13.10 8.15
CA ILE A 635 -1.44 13.91 8.57
C ILE A 635 -2.65 13.02 8.83
N GLY A 636 -3.33 13.27 9.94
CA GLY A 636 -4.61 12.65 10.29
C GLY A 636 -5.55 13.66 10.92
N ASP A 637 -6.85 13.36 10.94
CA ASP A 637 -7.88 14.28 11.43
C ASP A 637 -8.91 13.62 12.36
N GLY A 638 -8.61 13.65 13.66
CA GLY A 638 -9.48 13.17 14.73
C GLY A 638 -10.73 14.02 14.99
N ARG A 639 -10.91 15.23 14.40
CA ARG A 639 -12.01 16.16 14.75
C ARG A 639 -13.41 15.62 14.44
N GLY A 640 -13.54 14.64 13.55
CA GLY A 640 -14.85 14.10 13.11
C GLY A 640 -15.30 12.78 13.76
N ALA A 641 -14.39 11.83 14.01
CA ALA A 641 -14.68 10.53 14.66
C ALA A 641 -14.23 10.47 16.12
N GLY A 642 -13.65 11.55 16.62
CA GLY A 642 -13.04 11.61 17.95
C GLY A 642 -11.59 11.10 17.94
N LEU A 643 -11.30 10.00 17.24
CA LEU A 643 -9.95 9.43 17.13
C LEU A 643 -9.60 9.15 15.67
N ASP A 644 -8.31 9.20 15.36
CA ASP A 644 -7.76 8.92 14.03
C ASP A 644 -6.27 8.54 14.09
N SER A 645 -5.77 7.77 13.12
CA SER A 645 -4.37 7.35 13.06
C SER A 645 -3.75 7.66 11.70
N SER A 646 -2.68 8.44 11.70
CA SER A 646 -1.90 8.73 10.50
C SER A 646 -0.51 8.12 10.61
N SER A 647 0.00 7.54 9.52
CA SER A 647 1.33 6.95 9.48
C SER A 647 2.08 7.26 8.19
N ASN A 648 3.40 7.05 8.20
CA ASN A 648 4.21 7.05 6.98
C ASN A 648 5.50 6.24 7.21
N LEU A 649 6.16 5.89 6.10
CA LEU A 649 7.41 5.14 6.07
C LEU A 649 8.42 5.82 5.15
N VAL A 650 9.60 6.09 5.69
CA VAL A 650 10.73 6.63 4.93
C VAL A 650 11.90 5.66 4.89
N ILE A 651 12.65 5.72 3.79
CA ILE A 651 13.95 5.06 3.66
C ILE A 651 15.00 6.12 3.37
N VAL A 652 16.02 6.18 4.22
CA VAL A 652 17.05 7.22 4.19
C VAL A 652 18.43 6.62 4.38
N ARG A 653 19.41 7.14 3.64
CA ARG A 653 20.83 6.87 3.90
C ARG A 653 21.32 7.81 4.99
N LEU A 654 21.89 7.24 6.05
CA LEU A 654 22.35 7.94 7.24
C LEU A 654 23.84 7.68 7.47
N HIS A 655 24.51 8.65 8.06
CA HIS A 655 25.84 8.53 8.63
C HIS A 655 25.77 8.30 10.12
N LYS A 656 26.82 7.71 10.67
CA LYS A 656 26.97 7.56 12.11
C LYS A 656 26.80 8.91 12.82
N ASN A 657 25.99 8.89 13.87
CA ASN A 657 25.55 10.03 14.68
C ASN A 657 24.52 10.96 14.02
N ASP A 658 23.98 10.63 12.85
CA ASP A 658 22.79 11.33 12.36
C ASP A 658 21.64 11.14 13.35
N ASN A 659 20.99 12.26 13.68
CA ASN A 659 19.95 12.33 14.67
C ASN A 659 18.56 12.28 14.02
N VAL A 660 17.80 11.23 14.31
CA VAL A 660 16.45 11.01 13.75
C VAL A 660 15.39 11.25 14.82
N LYS A 661 14.42 12.12 14.55
CA LYS A 661 13.37 12.46 15.53
C LYS A 661 12.04 12.78 14.84
N VAL A 662 10.94 12.63 15.58
CA VAL A 662 9.60 13.01 15.11
C VAL A 662 9.19 14.32 15.77
N MET A 663 8.72 15.26 14.95
CA MET A 663 8.12 16.52 15.40
C MET A 663 6.64 16.50 15.05
N HIS A 664 5.80 17.16 15.85
CA HIS A 664 4.35 17.26 15.59
C HIS A 664 3.78 18.62 16.00
N ASP A 665 2.64 19.01 15.42
CA ASP A 665 2.05 20.32 15.61
C ASP A 665 1.06 20.40 16.79
N GLY A 666 0.34 19.31 17.09
CA GLY A 666 -0.64 19.19 18.18
C GLY A 666 -0.26 18.18 19.28
N GLU A 667 -1.24 17.79 20.11
CA GLU A 667 -1.07 16.71 21.10
C GLU A 667 -1.14 15.35 20.39
N ALA A 668 -0.10 14.54 20.58
CA ALA A 668 -0.10 13.15 20.13
C ALA A 668 -0.73 12.28 21.23
N ASP A 669 -1.80 11.57 20.90
CA ASP A 669 -2.51 10.72 21.84
C ASP A 669 -1.73 9.43 22.14
N ASP A 670 -2.03 8.81 23.29
CA ASP A 670 -1.26 7.68 23.79
C ASP A 670 -1.48 6.37 23.03
N ASN A 671 -0.67 5.38 23.37
CA ASN A 671 -0.77 3.97 23.01
C ASN A 671 -0.59 3.65 21.52
N GLN A 672 -1.24 4.31 20.56
CA GLN A 672 -1.03 4.10 19.12
C GLN A 672 0.08 4.98 18.53
N THR A 673 0.48 6.05 19.22
CA THR A 673 1.60 6.89 18.78
C THR A 673 2.93 6.19 19.03
N MET A 674 3.66 5.88 17.95
CA MET A 674 4.89 5.10 18.00
C MET A 674 5.87 5.45 16.89
N ILE A 675 7.13 5.07 17.09
CA ILE A 675 8.17 5.02 16.06
C ILE A 675 8.87 3.66 16.11
N SER A 676 9.16 3.12 14.94
CA SER A 676 10.03 1.96 14.77
C SER A 676 10.99 2.18 13.61
N GLY A 677 12.11 1.50 13.63
CA GLY A 677 13.04 1.54 12.51
C GLY A 677 14.09 0.46 12.61
N TYR A 678 14.68 0.12 11.47
CA TYR A 678 15.76 -0.86 11.41
C TYR A 678 16.70 -0.61 10.24
N PHE A 679 17.92 -1.12 10.39
CA PHE A 679 18.98 -1.09 9.40
C PHE A 679 18.71 -2.10 8.27
N LEU A 680 18.72 -1.64 7.03
CA LEU A 680 18.58 -2.48 5.85
C LEU A 680 19.93 -3.09 5.45
N PHE A 681 20.90 -2.24 5.14
CA PHE A 681 22.21 -2.62 4.62
C PHE A 681 23.20 -1.43 4.65
N PRO A 682 24.52 -1.67 4.61
CA PRO A 682 25.54 -0.62 4.63
C PRO A 682 25.51 0.27 3.38
#